data_AF-A0A352L0Q2-F1
#
_entry.id   AF-A0A352L0Q2-F1
#
_cell.length_a   1.000
_cell.length_b   1.000
_cell.length_c   1.000
_cell.angle_alpha   90.00
_cell.angle_beta   90.00
_cell.angle_gamma   90.00
#
_symmetry.space_group_name_H-M   'P 1'
#
loop_
_entity.id
_entity.type
_entity.pdbx_description
1 polymer ?
#
loop_
_entity_poly.entity_id
_entity_poly.type
_entity_poly.pdbx_seq_one_letter_code
_entity_poly.pdbx_strand_id
1 'polypeptide(L)'
;MGDKMLRTVSAGCGVIGRSCAGLVATLLSLSTVQGQLAPGAGYVFPPVVRSGTTTAVQMGVFDPTPDLQWFVHDSRVQLRIAGPAGDFHLPPPPYWKGPRGGTNAPPIPREVPAELTIPADQPEGFVYWQIANANGVSKTARILVSHGTEILESRSRDLAQRLPALPVSVAGRLSRLTEVDRYELTAERDGPISVQLMARRLGADFRGLLQVHDEGGRLLADFSDTEGVDGGLTFAALAGRRYVVSLNDVDFRGDRAYVYRLSFVAGPRVLCTIPACGRRGTTAEVEFVGSGLQTGGSGTEVLRQSVQFPADAVSDTVVQLQTAWGAVPVRIPLSDGDELTAGGEAVQTLVGADVAVTGRLGPQCEEQRYGFEAVAGERISLELQSAAIGGSLDTVLLVEGPDGKPVGENDDSGGTDSRLEVTAAVAGSYTCVVRAAESLTGRADDVYRLCLQRQRADFRLLAPQQLLLPAGGQVEAAITVQRQGGFDGEIVVTVEGLPAGVTAEGDWKVASGKNDLKAVLKSAADAAVVAAQVRFRGTAMVNGTEQARVALVEGAGTLCPVSPADRQVPASVLAMTMVAPIDVLVIDRERQRDVHRGTTYLAELEIVRKDGFSGEVTLVMTGQQDRNRQGMRGETTVVPPGETRAFYPCFMPEWLATDITRRMIVHGIAVVPDPHGNPRYLTKPGDARITMIMEGALLKLALNSASVSAEQGGVVEVPVSISRSARLPLPVTVQLHVPEELQGLLRCAPLELVPGSDTGVLRIEAGEDSRLQGVWPLKVTATAMQDGRWPVISESDLELGFPVGCR
;
A
#
# COMPACT_ATOMS: atom_id res chain seq x y z
N MET A 1 7.00 50.49 42.77
CA MET A 1 7.77 49.24 42.94
C MET A 1 6.78 48.17 43.41
N GLY A 2 5.81 47.69 42.63
CA GLY A 2 5.80 47.26 41.23
C GLY A 2 6.16 45.76 41.19
N ASP A 3 5.31 44.80 40.81
CA ASP A 3 3.88 44.72 40.49
C ASP A 3 3.54 43.20 40.46
N LYS A 4 2.52 42.70 41.16
CA LYS A 4 1.21 42.23 40.65
C LYS A 4 1.20 41.35 39.38
N MET A 5 0.58 40.16 39.49
CA MET A 5 -0.55 39.62 38.68
C MET A 5 -0.44 38.07 38.56
N LEU A 6 -1.50 37.26 38.51
CA LEU A 6 -2.86 37.26 39.03
C LEU A 6 -3.37 35.81 38.76
N ARG A 7 -3.82 35.05 39.77
CA ARG A 7 -4.87 34.01 39.62
C ARG A 7 -6.18 34.79 39.77
N THR A 8 -7.18 34.69 38.90
CA THR A 8 -8.28 33.70 38.84
C THR A 8 -9.23 34.29 37.77
N VAL A 9 -10.01 33.54 36.98
CA VAL A 9 -11.47 33.36 37.17
C VAL A 9 -12.00 32.51 36.00
N SER A 10 -12.78 31.49 36.36
CA SER A 10 -13.69 30.72 35.51
C SER A 10 -14.99 31.49 35.23
N ALA A 11 -15.56 31.36 34.03
CA ALA A 11 -16.99 31.10 33.76
C ALA A 11 -17.36 31.50 32.33
N GLY A 12 -18.10 30.64 31.64
CA GLY A 12 -18.70 30.96 30.35
C GLY A 12 -19.24 29.76 29.58
N CYS A 13 -19.91 28.81 30.25
CA CYS A 13 -20.66 27.76 29.58
C CYS A 13 -22.15 28.16 29.58
N GLY A 14 -22.66 28.57 28.41
CA GLY A 14 -24.06 28.88 28.17
C GLY A 14 -24.72 27.76 27.35
N VAL A 15 -25.79 27.22 27.90
CA VAL A 15 -26.60 26.11 27.40
C VAL A 15 -27.51 26.56 26.25
N ILE A 16 -27.52 25.83 25.13
CA ILE A 16 -28.72 25.64 24.30
C ILE A 16 -28.79 24.15 23.95
N GLY A 17 -29.76 23.46 24.57
CA GLY A 17 -30.11 22.10 24.23
C GLY A 17 -31.14 22.06 23.11
N ARG A 18 -31.05 21.03 22.25
CA ARG A 18 -32.21 20.27 21.73
C ARG A 18 -31.74 19.06 20.89
N SER A 19 -32.20 17.89 21.35
CA SER A 19 -32.63 16.74 20.54
C SER A 19 -31.57 15.88 19.84
N CYS A 20 -30.84 15.07 20.61
CA CYS A 20 -30.33 13.78 20.13
C CYS A 20 -31.47 12.74 20.22
N ALA A 21 -32.16 12.49 19.11
CA ALA A 21 -33.03 11.32 18.97
C ALA A 21 -32.16 10.12 18.59
N GLY A 22 -32.28 9.05 19.38
CA GLY A 22 -31.37 7.91 19.39
C GLY A 22 -31.39 7.08 18.11
N LEU A 23 -30.20 6.79 17.60
CA LEU A 23 -29.95 5.61 16.79
C LEU A 23 -29.55 4.49 17.76
N VAL A 24 -30.48 3.59 18.06
CA VAL A 24 -30.18 2.34 18.77
C VAL A 24 -29.40 1.46 17.79
N ALA A 25 -28.08 1.54 17.86
CA ALA A 25 -27.19 0.58 17.22
C ALA A 25 -27.45 -0.79 17.85
N THR A 26 -28.20 -1.63 17.12
CA THR A 26 -28.38 -3.02 17.51
C THR A 26 -27.05 -3.72 17.25
N LEU A 27 -26.25 -3.86 18.30
CA LEU A 27 -25.05 -4.71 18.35
C LEU A 27 -25.49 -6.16 18.07
N LEU A 28 -25.60 -6.51 16.80
CA LEU A 28 -25.58 -7.89 16.35
C LEU A 28 -24.17 -8.38 16.60
N SER A 29 -23.99 -9.13 17.69
CA SER A 29 -22.83 -9.95 17.95
C SER A 29 -22.74 -11.01 16.85
N LEU A 30 -22.14 -10.65 15.72
CA LEU A 30 -21.48 -11.62 14.87
C LEU A 30 -20.41 -12.24 15.76
N SER A 31 -20.59 -13.50 16.11
CA SER A 31 -19.53 -14.36 16.61
C SER A 31 -18.48 -14.48 15.50
N THR A 32 -17.65 -13.45 15.38
CA THR A 32 -16.38 -13.55 14.70
C THR A 32 -15.67 -14.71 15.38
N VAL A 33 -15.16 -15.64 14.58
CA VAL A 33 -14.22 -16.67 15.03
C VAL A 33 -12.96 -15.92 15.48
N GLN A 34 -13.01 -15.33 16.67
CA GLN A 34 -11.89 -14.68 17.34
C GLN A 34 -10.96 -15.79 17.80
N GLY A 35 -9.97 -16.11 16.98
CA GLY A 35 -8.96 -17.07 17.42
C GLY A 35 -7.83 -17.35 16.45
N GLN A 36 -8.02 -17.15 15.14
CA GLN A 36 -7.02 -17.56 14.15
C GLN A 36 -6.47 -16.37 13.37
N LEU A 37 -5.18 -16.44 13.07
CA LEU A 37 -4.48 -15.44 12.29
C LEU A 37 -4.57 -15.81 10.82
N ALA A 38 -5.44 -15.13 10.07
CA ALA A 38 -5.52 -15.27 8.62
C ALA A 38 -4.22 -14.74 7.96
N PRO A 39 -3.81 -15.31 6.82
CA PRO A 39 -2.65 -14.83 6.08
C PRO A 39 -2.92 -13.45 5.47
N GLY A 40 -1.86 -12.63 5.34
CA GLY A 40 -1.94 -11.31 4.72
C GLY A 40 -1.26 -11.25 3.35
N ALA A 41 -1.90 -10.65 2.36
CA ALA A 41 -1.29 -10.25 1.09
C ALA A 41 -0.84 -8.79 1.17
N GLY A 42 0.38 -8.49 0.73
CA GLY A 42 0.97 -7.15 0.80
C GLY A 42 1.20 -6.53 -0.57
N TYR A 43 2.30 -6.92 -1.23
CA TYR A 43 2.79 -6.29 -2.45
C TYR A 43 3.39 -7.33 -3.40
N VAL A 44 3.69 -6.92 -4.62
CA VAL A 44 4.55 -7.67 -5.55
C VAL A 44 5.79 -6.84 -5.84
N PHE A 45 6.95 -7.47 -5.95
CA PHE A 45 8.16 -6.81 -6.44
C PHE A 45 8.82 -7.62 -7.57
N PRO A 46 9.06 -7.03 -8.75
CA PRO A 46 8.68 -5.67 -9.15
C PRO A 46 7.16 -5.45 -9.08
N PRO A 47 6.65 -4.27 -8.68
CA PRO A 47 5.21 -4.00 -8.61
C PRO A 47 4.55 -3.80 -9.97
N VAL A 48 5.34 -3.88 -11.04
CA VAL A 48 4.91 -3.69 -12.43
C VAL A 48 5.43 -4.85 -13.27
N VAL A 49 4.56 -5.42 -14.09
CA VAL A 49 4.94 -6.46 -15.06
C VAL A 49 4.50 -6.02 -16.46
N ARG A 50 5.33 -6.26 -17.46
CA ARG A 50 5.03 -5.87 -18.84
C ARG A 50 4.06 -6.87 -19.50
N SER A 51 3.11 -6.39 -20.28
CA SER A 51 2.29 -7.26 -21.12
C SER A 51 3.14 -8.11 -22.07
N GLY A 52 2.73 -9.34 -22.33
CA GLY A 52 3.44 -10.27 -23.22
C GLY A 52 4.73 -10.85 -22.62
N THR A 53 4.92 -10.76 -21.30
CA THR A 53 6.12 -11.26 -20.62
C THR A 53 5.80 -12.26 -19.52
N THR A 54 6.77 -13.14 -19.23
CA THR A 54 6.84 -13.90 -17.98
C THR A 54 7.94 -13.29 -17.12
N THR A 55 7.58 -12.82 -15.93
CA THR A 55 8.49 -12.11 -15.03
C THR A 55 8.58 -12.83 -13.70
N ALA A 56 9.82 -13.07 -13.23
CA ALA A 56 10.08 -13.52 -11.88
C ALA A 56 9.78 -12.38 -10.89
N VAL A 57 9.00 -12.68 -9.86
CA VAL A 57 8.54 -11.72 -8.86
C VAL A 57 8.69 -12.27 -7.45
N GLN A 58 8.69 -11.37 -6.48
CA GLN A 58 8.56 -11.65 -5.06
C GLN A 58 7.17 -11.24 -4.60
N MET A 59 6.40 -12.19 -4.08
CA MET A 59 5.08 -11.95 -3.50
C MET A 59 5.25 -11.66 -2.00
N GLY A 60 5.05 -10.40 -1.61
CA GLY A 60 5.11 -9.97 -0.22
C GLY A 60 3.87 -10.43 0.54
N VAL A 61 4.07 -11.26 1.56
CA VAL A 61 3.01 -11.87 2.37
C VAL A 61 3.31 -11.74 3.88
N PHE A 62 2.26 -11.84 4.69
CA PHE A 62 2.33 -11.76 6.15
C PHE A 62 1.78 -13.03 6.77
N ASP A 63 2.55 -13.59 7.72
CA ASP A 63 2.22 -14.82 8.44
C ASP A 63 1.81 -16.01 7.51
N PRO A 64 2.58 -16.30 6.43
CA PRO A 64 2.26 -17.36 5.48
C PRO A 64 2.46 -18.76 6.10
N THR A 65 1.63 -19.71 5.66
CA THR A 65 1.79 -21.14 5.94
C THR A 65 2.01 -21.92 4.62
N PRO A 66 2.51 -23.17 4.67
CA PRO A 66 2.77 -23.94 3.44
C PRO A 66 1.52 -24.29 2.60
N ASP A 67 0.31 -24.27 3.18
CA ASP A 67 -0.95 -24.63 2.52
C ASP A 67 -1.70 -23.44 1.88
N LEU A 68 -1.01 -22.31 1.64
CA LEU A 68 -1.59 -21.16 0.97
C LEU A 68 -2.12 -21.50 -0.43
N GLN A 69 -3.35 -21.08 -0.68
CA GLN A 69 -4.00 -21.05 -1.99
C GLN A 69 -3.98 -19.62 -2.51
N TRP A 70 -3.71 -19.46 -3.81
CA TRP A 70 -3.44 -18.17 -4.45
C TRP A 70 -4.51 -17.85 -5.48
N PHE A 71 -5.00 -16.61 -5.47
CA PHE A 71 -6.09 -16.17 -6.34
C PHE A 71 -5.66 -14.92 -7.09
N VAL A 72 -5.71 -14.97 -8.41
CA VAL A 72 -5.62 -13.79 -9.28
C VAL A 72 -7.00 -13.52 -9.84
N HIS A 73 -7.45 -12.27 -9.78
CA HIS A 73 -8.83 -11.90 -10.14
C HIS A 73 -9.03 -11.62 -11.63
N ASP A 74 -7.94 -11.59 -12.41
CA ASP A 74 -7.99 -11.60 -13.87
C ASP A 74 -7.55 -12.97 -14.39
N SER A 75 -8.47 -13.70 -15.04
CA SER A 75 -8.22 -15.05 -15.56
C SER A 75 -7.19 -15.10 -16.69
N ARG A 76 -6.83 -13.96 -17.28
CA ARG A 76 -5.79 -13.86 -18.31
C ARG A 76 -4.39 -13.91 -17.72
N VAL A 77 -4.23 -13.52 -16.45
CA VAL A 77 -2.95 -13.49 -15.75
C VAL A 77 -2.70 -14.81 -15.05
N GLN A 78 -1.54 -15.41 -15.33
CA GLN A 78 -1.14 -16.68 -14.71
C GLN A 78 -0.09 -16.42 -13.64
N LEU A 79 -0.29 -17.00 -12.45
CA LEU A 79 0.65 -16.99 -11.33
C LEU A 79 1.17 -18.40 -11.07
N ARG A 80 2.49 -18.56 -11.06
CA ARG A 80 3.18 -19.81 -10.69
C ARG A 80 4.06 -19.55 -9.47
N ILE A 81 3.80 -20.25 -8.37
CA ILE A 81 4.66 -20.19 -7.18
C ILE A 81 5.92 -21.01 -7.41
N ALA A 82 7.08 -20.40 -7.22
CA ALA A 82 8.38 -20.99 -7.54
C ALA A 82 9.10 -21.59 -6.31
N GLY A 83 8.65 -21.26 -5.09
CA GLY A 83 9.26 -21.76 -3.85
C GLY A 83 8.49 -21.35 -2.60
N PRO A 84 8.97 -21.75 -1.41
CA PRO A 84 8.37 -21.37 -0.13
C PRO A 84 8.68 -19.90 0.21
N ALA A 85 7.96 -19.36 1.19
CA ALA A 85 8.28 -18.06 1.76
C ALA A 85 9.70 -18.06 2.37
N GLY A 86 10.50 -17.04 2.04
CA GLY A 86 11.80 -16.77 2.66
C GLY A 86 11.67 -16.29 4.11
N ASP A 87 12.75 -15.76 4.67
CA ASP A 87 12.75 -15.20 6.03
C ASP A 87 11.99 -13.87 6.13
N PHE A 88 11.81 -13.40 7.37
CA PHE A 88 11.25 -12.08 7.64
C PHE A 88 12.23 -10.99 7.19
N HIS A 89 11.76 -10.07 6.36
CA HIS A 89 12.54 -8.93 5.89
C HIS A 89 12.53 -7.79 6.90
N LEU A 90 13.24 -7.98 8.02
CA LEU A 90 13.47 -6.94 9.00
C LEU A 90 14.19 -5.75 8.35
N PRO A 91 13.69 -4.50 8.52
CA PRO A 91 14.42 -3.33 8.04
C PRO A 91 15.84 -3.31 8.65
N PRO A 92 16.90 -3.18 7.82
CA PRO A 92 18.24 -3.00 8.34
C PRO A 92 18.42 -1.56 8.88
N PRO A 93 19.53 -1.27 9.57
CA PRO A 93 19.87 0.09 9.97
C PRO A 93 19.88 1.08 8.79
N PRO A 94 19.69 2.40 9.04
CA PRO A 94 19.56 3.02 10.36
C PRO A 94 18.22 2.75 11.04
N TYR A 95 18.18 2.90 12.38
CA TYR A 95 16.98 2.74 13.19
C TYR A 95 16.55 4.06 13.82
N TRP A 96 15.24 4.25 14.00
CA TRP A 96 14.74 5.36 14.80
C TRP A 96 15.21 5.29 16.25
N LYS A 97 15.74 6.40 16.76
CA LYS A 97 16.15 6.55 18.16
C LYS A 97 15.22 7.53 18.88
N GLY A 98 15.22 7.50 20.21
CA GLY A 98 14.37 8.37 21.03
C GLY A 98 12.87 8.09 20.82
N PRO A 99 11.99 9.11 20.92
CA PRO A 99 10.54 8.93 20.86
C PRO A 99 10.04 8.19 19.61
N ARG A 100 10.67 8.40 18.44
CA ARG A 100 10.31 7.70 17.19
C ARG A 100 10.62 6.20 17.23
N GLY A 101 11.54 5.75 18.08
CA GLY A 101 11.83 4.33 18.25
C GLY A 101 10.69 3.54 18.92
N GLY A 102 9.82 4.24 19.66
CA GLY A 102 8.69 3.66 20.37
C GLY A 102 7.36 3.66 19.59
N THR A 103 7.33 4.22 18.37
CA THR A 103 6.11 4.26 17.56
C THR A 103 5.76 2.89 17.00
N ASN A 104 4.47 2.72 16.68
CA ASN A 104 4.00 1.57 15.93
C ASN A 104 4.76 1.47 14.59
N ALA A 105 4.93 0.25 14.10
CA ALA A 105 5.64 -0.06 12.87
C ALA A 105 4.75 -0.91 11.95
N PRO A 106 4.91 -0.79 10.62
CA PRO A 106 4.21 -1.65 9.67
C PRO A 106 4.56 -3.14 9.91
N PRO A 107 3.71 -4.09 9.49
CA PRO A 107 4.04 -5.50 9.61
C PRO A 107 5.28 -5.86 8.78
N ILE A 108 6.09 -6.81 9.26
CA ILE A 108 7.30 -7.29 8.59
C ILE A 108 6.91 -8.38 7.59
N PRO A 109 7.13 -8.19 6.28
CA PRO A 109 6.76 -9.18 5.29
C PRO A 109 7.77 -10.32 5.22
N ARG A 110 7.30 -11.44 4.69
CA ARG A 110 8.11 -12.49 4.07
C ARG A 110 7.85 -12.44 2.56
N GLU A 111 8.83 -12.81 1.75
CA GLU A 111 8.67 -12.86 0.28
C GLU A 111 8.57 -14.32 -0.20
N VAL A 112 7.60 -14.60 -1.06
CA VAL A 112 7.47 -15.89 -1.77
C VAL A 112 7.90 -15.69 -3.21
N PRO A 113 8.91 -16.42 -3.72
CA PRO A 113 9.30 -16.33 -5.12
C PRO A 113 8.22 -16.93 -6.01
N ALA A 114 7.87 -16.22 -7.08
CA ALA A 114 6.86 -16.63 -8.04
C ALA A 114 7.19 -16.12 -9.45
N GLU A 115 6.39 -16.54 -10.43
CA GLU A 115 6.42 -16.03 -11.79
C GLU A 115 5.02 -15.60 -12.20
N LEU A 116 4.93 -14.44 -12.83
CA LEU A 116 3.70 -13.92 -13.43
C LEU A 116 3.85 -13.93 -14.94
N THR A 117 2.90 -14.56 -15.63
CA THR A 117 2.79 -14.54 -17.09
C THR A 117 1.60 -13.68 -17.50
N ILE A 118 1.90 -12.60 -18.23
CA ILE A 118 0.92 -11.64 -18.71
C ILE A 118 0.80 -11.77 -20.23
N PRO A 119 -0.39 -12.01 -20.81
CA PRO A 119 -0.54 -12.10 -22.25
C PRO A 119 -0.34 -10.73 -22.92
N ALA A 120 -0.01 -10.74 -24.20
CA ALA A 120 0.36 -9.53 -24.94
C ALA A 120 -0.82 -8.56 -25.15
N ASP A 121 -2.04 -9.08 -25.18
CA ASP A 121 -3.30 -8.33 -25.33
C ASP A 121 -3.92 -7.91 -24.00
N GLN A 122 -3.25 -8.19 -22.86
CA GLN A 122 -3.70 -7.71 -21.55
C GLN A 122 -3.72 -6.18 -21.54
N PRO A 123 -4.87 -5.54 -21.24
CA PRO A 123 -4.94 -4.10 -21.06
C PRO A 123 -4.01 -3.62 -19.96
N GLU A 124 -3.43 -2.43 -20.14
CA GLU A 124 -2.73 -1.72 -19.07
C GLU A 124 -3.70 -1.45 -17.91
N GLY A 125 -3.24 -1.64 -16.68
CA GLY A 125 -4.06 -1.43 -15.50
C GLY A 125 -3.73 -2.38 -14.35
N PHE A 126 -4.53 -2.29 -13.29
CA PHE A 126 -4.30 -3.08 -12.08
C PHE A 126 -4.96 -4.46 -12.18
N VAL A 127 -4.22 -5.46 -11.73
CA VAL A 127 -4.72 -6.82 -11.52
C VAL A 127 -4.66 -7.13 -10.02
N TYR A 128 -5.78 -7.57 -9.46
CA TYR A 128 -5.88 -7.92 -8.03
C TYR A 128 -5.50 -9.36 -7.77
N TRP A 129 -4.93 -9.61 -6.59
CA TRP A 129 -4.66 -10.95 -6.10
C TRP A 129 -4.93 -11.07 -4.59
N GLN A 130 -5.16 -12.29 -4.13
CA GLN A 130 -5.42 -12.67 -2.73
C GLN A 130 -4.79 -14.02 -2.42
N ILE A 131 -4.66 -14.30 -1.12
CA ILE A 131 -4.29 -15.62 -0.61
C ILE A 131 -5.30 -16.09 0.44
N ALA A 132 -5.45 -17.40 0.57
CA ALA A 132 -6.28 -17.99 1.60
C ALA A 132 -5.75 -19.36 2.04
N ASN A 133 -6.16 -19.79 3.23
CA ASN A 133 -5.93 -21.13 3.77
C ASN A 133 -7.01 -21.45 4.82
N ALA A 134 -6.81 -22.52 5.60
CA ALA A 134 -7.75 -22.91 6.65
C ALA A 134 -7.88 -21.91 7.82
N ASN A 135 -7.07 -20.85 7.88
CA ASN A 135 -7.17 -19.77 8.85
C ASN A 135 -8.01 -18.58 8.35
N GLY A 136 -8.28 -18.52 7.05
CA GLY A 136 -9.11 -17.48 6.43
C GLY A 136 -8.53 -16.92 5.13
N VAL A 137 -8.94 -15.69 4.82
CA VAL A 137 -8.68 -15.02 3.54
C VAL A 137 -7.95 -13.69 3.79
N SER A 138 -6.99 -13.33 2.94
CA SER A 138 -6.34 -12.03 2.97
C SER A 138 -7.23 -10.92 2.39
N LYS A 139 -6.91 -9.65 2.66
CA LYS A 139 -7.41 -8.56 1.81
C LYS A 139 -6.79 -8.65 0.40
N THR A 140 -7.38 -7.99 -0.59
CA THR A 140 -6.76 -7.90 -1.93
C THR A 140 -5.51 -7.03 -1.90
N ALA A 141 -4.49 -7.47 -2.62
CA ALA A 141 -3.36 -6.68 -3.07
C ALA A 141 -3.41 -6.58 -4.60
N ARG A 142 -2.51 -5.82 -5.23
CA ARG A 142 -2.52 -5.62 -6.69
C ARG A 142 -1.13 -5.53 -7.30
N ILE A 143 -1.11 -5.64 -8.62
CA ILE A 143 0.05 -5.42 -9.47
C ILE A 143 -0.37 -4.56 -10.67
N LEU A 144 0.53 -3.72 -11.17
CA LEU A 144 0.31 -2.97 -12.40
C LEU A 144 0.78 -3.79 -13.61
N VAL A 145 -0.08 -3.97 -14.61
CA VAL A 145 0.33 -4.37 -15.95
C VAL A 145 0.65 -3.12 -16.74
N SER A 146 1.84 -3.04 -17.35
CA SER A 146 2.32 -1.91 -18.16
C SER A 146 2.64 -2.34 -19.59
N HIS A 147 2.45 -1.43 -20.54
CA HIS A 147 2.92 -1.60 -21.92
C HIS A 147 4.26 -0.89 -22.18
N GLY A 148 4.71 -0.04 -21.24
CA GLY A 148 5.89 0.79 -21.36
C GLY A 148 7.22 0.06 -21.17
N THR A 149 8.32 0.81 -21.29
CA THR A 149 9.66 0.35 -20.90
C THR A 149 9.79 0.43 -19.38
N GLU A 150 9.90 -0.73 -18.73
CA GLU A 150 10.07 -0.86 -17.29
C GLU A 150 11.46 -1.44 -17.00
N ILE A 151 12.21 -0.79 -16.12
CA ILE A 151 13.48 -1.30 -15.58
C ILE A 151 13.38 -1.46 -14.06
N LEU A 152 14.20 -2.33 -13.49
CA LEU A 152 14.29 -2.49 -12.04
C LEU A 152 15.29 -1.50 -11.47
N GLU A 153 15.05 -1.05 -10.24
CA GLU A 153 16.06 -0.35 -9.46
C GLU A 153 17.34 -1.20 -9.34
N SER A 154 18.49 -0.55 -9.41
CA SER A 154 19.78 -1.15 -9.12
C SER A 154 20.45 -0.35 -8.02
N ARG A 155 20.85 -1.01 -6.94
CA ARG A 155 21.48 -0.35 -5.79
C ARG A 155 22.99 -0.53 -5.86
N SER A 156 23.73 0.54 -5.63
CA SER A 156 25.18 0.52 -5.51
C SER A 156 25.61 1.69 -4.62
N ARG A 157 25.75 1.44 -3.32
CA ARG A 157 25.94 2.49 -2.30
C ARG A 157 24.80 3.52 -2.40
N ASP A 158 25.13 4.81 -2.22
CA ASP A 158 24.19 5.93 -2.42
C ASP A 158 24.34 6.59 -3.81
N LEU A 159 24.94 5.88 -4.78
CA LEU A 159 25.11 6.40 -6.15
C LEU A 159 23.80 6.40 -6.91
N ALA A 160 23.64 7.38 -7.81
CA ALA A 160 22.49 7.45 -8.70
C ALA A 160 22.54 6.35 -9.77
N GLN A 161 21.42 5.65 -9.98
CA GLN A 161 21.24 4.75 -11.11
C GLN A 161 21.09 5.54 -12.40
N ARG A 162 21.93 5.26 -13.40
CA ARG A 162 21.81 5.89 -14.72
C ARG A 162 20.64 5.32 -15.50
N LEU A 163 19.77 6.20 -15.99
CA LEU A 163 18.67 5.85 -16.87
C LEU A 163 19.18 5.72 -18.31
N PRO A 164 18.79 4.67 -19.05
CA PRO A 164 19.34 4.39 -20.38
C PRO A 164 18.84 5.37 -21.45
N ALA A 165 17.54 5.64 -21.50
CA ALA A 165 16.88 6.56 -22.43
C ALA A 165 15.46 6.87 -21.93
N LEU A 166 14.84 7.94 -22.44
CA LEU A 166 13.44 8.30 -22.15
C LEU A 166 12.54 7.94 -23.36
N PRO A 167 11.28 7.50 -23.14
CA PRO A 167 10.63 7.29 -21.86
C PRO A 167 11.07 5.97 -21.19
N VAL A 168 11.18 5.99 -19.87
CA VAL A 168 11.48 4.81 -19.05
C VAL A 168 10.80 4.93 -17.70
N SER A 169 10.37 3.81 -17.15
CA SER A 169 9.89 3.72 -15.77
C SER A 169 10.78 2.82 -14.95
N VAL A 170 10.99 3.20 -13.69
CA VAL A 170 11.76 2.41 -12.73
C VAL A 170 10.83 1.84 -11.68
N ALA A 171 10.82 0.53 -11.55
CA ALA A 171 10.23 -0.19 -10.44
C ALA A 171 11.25 -0.27 -9.30
N GLY A 172 10.92 0.30 -8.13
CA GLY A 172 11.84 0.35 -6.99
C GLY A 172 11.13 0.17 -5.65
N ARG A 173 11.87 0.31 -4.54
CA ARG A 173 11.30 0.31 -3.19
C ARG A 173 12.15 1.06 -2.17
N LEU A 174 11.52 1.72 -1.21
CA LEU A 174 12.22 2.35 -0.06
C LEU A 174 12.28 1.36 1.12
N SER A 175 13.23 0.43 1.09
CA SER A 175 13.36 -0.68 2.03
C SER A 175 13.88 -0.29 3.42
N ARG A 176 14.53 0.87 3.55
CA ARG A 176 15.25 1.28 4.77
C ARG A 176 14.83 2.65 5.25
N LEU A 177 14.91 2.88 6.56
CA LEU A 177 14.76 4.22 7.10
C LEU A 177 15.84 5.14 6.50
N THR A 178 15.45 6.40 6.28
CA THR A 178 16.29 7.43 5.67
C THR A 178 16.84 7.09 4.28
N GLU A 179 16.25 6.11 3.60
CA GLU A 179 16.63 5.76 2.23
C GLU A 179 16.23 6.89 1.27
N VAL A 180 17.15 7.18 0.34
CA VAL A 180 16.95 8.14 -0.75
C VAL A 180 17.43 7.45 -2.02
N ASP A 181 16.49 7.06 -2.87
CA ASP A 181 16.80 6.50 -4.18
C ASP A 181 17.11 7.64 -5.16
N ARG A 182 18.13 7.47 -5.99
CA ARG A 182 18.62 8.51 -6.91
C ARG A 182 18.73 7.97 -8.33
N TYR A 183 18.30 8.78 -9.29
CA TYR A 183 18.32 8.46 -10.71
C TYR A 183 19.01 9.57 -11.49
N GLU A 184 20.01 9.21 -12.30
CA GLU A 184 20.73 10.13 -13.17
C GLU A 184 20.23 9.99 -14.61
N LEU A 185 19.93 11.11 -15.27
CA LEU A 185 19.57 11.14 -16.68
C LEU A 185 20.31 12.26 -17.40
N THR A 186 20.59 12.06 -18.69
CA THR A 186 21.12 13.10 -19.58
C THR A 186 20.02 13.48 -20.57
N ALA A 187 19.68 14.75 -20.66
CA ALA A 187 18.65 15.19 -21.60
C ALA A 187 19.18 15.13 -23.04
N GLU A 188 18.44 14.47 -23.94
CA GLU A 188 18.83 14.36 -25.35
C GLU A 188 18.59 15.65 -26.15
N ARG A 189 17.65 16.49 -25.68
CA ARG A 189 17.23 17.74 -26.32
C ARG A 189 16.76 18.75 -25.27
N ASP A 190 16.68 20.01 -25.66
CA ASP A 190 16.06 21.06 -24.86
C ASP A 190 14.55 20.81 -24.74
N GLY A 191 13.99 20.99 -23.55
CA GLY A 191 12.55 20.88 -23.31
C GLY A 191 12.18 20.31 -21.93
N PRO A 192 10.88 20.17 -21.65
CA PRO A 192 10.39 19.63 -20.39
C PRO A 192 10.72 18.13 -20.25
N ILE A 193 11.00 17.73 -19.02
CA ILE A 193 11.00 16.34 -18.58
C ILE A 193 10.03 16.21 -17.42
N SER A 194 9.10 15.26 -17.52
CA SER A 194 8.12 14.97 -16.49
C SER A 194 8.45 13.68 -15.76
N VAL A 195 8.30 13.72 -14.44
CA VAL A 195 8.51 12.58 -13.54
C VAL A 195 7.23 12.32 -12.76
N GLN A 196 6.74 11.08 -12.77
CA GLN A 196 5.50 10.69 -12.07
C GLN A 196 5.75 9.51 -11.14
N LEU A 197 5.35 9.66 -9.88
CA LEU A 197 5.36 8.66 -8.84
C LEU A 197 4.03 7.88 -8.82
N MET A 198 4.13 6.58 -8.61
CA MET A 198 3.03 5.72 -8.23
C MET A 198 3.49 4.84 -7.06
N ALA A 199 2.88 5.00 -5.89
CA ALA A 199 3.22 4.23 -4.70
C ALA A 199 1.95 3.85 -3.92
N ARG A 200 1.13 4.84 -3.57
CA ARG A 200 -0.13 4.64 -2.86
C ARG A 200 -1.17 3.97 -3.75
N ARG A 201 -1.11 4.24 -5.05
CA ARG A 201 -1.76 3.47 -6.12
C ARG A 201 -1.11 2.09 -6.40
N LEU A 202 -0.14 1.65 -5.60
CA LEU A 202 0.28 0.25 -5.53
C LEU A 202 -0.01 -0.38 -4.16
N GLY A 203 -0.57 0.41 -3.23
CA GLY A 203 -0.84 -0.02 -1.85
C GLY A 203 0.31 0.22 -0.87
N ALA A 204 1.41 0.85 -1.33
CA ALA A 204 2.52 1.22 -0.48
C ALA A 204 2.19 2.48 0.34
N ASP A 205 2.27 2.39 1.67
CA ASP A 205 1.89 3.47 2.59
C ASP A 205 3.01 4.48 2.84
N PHE A 206 3.53 5.05 1.77
CA PHE A 206 4.49 6.15 1.86
C PHE A 206 4.03 7.36 1.06
N ARG A 207 4.53 8.53 1.47
CA ARG A 207 4.25 9.82 0.84
C ARG A 207 5.56 10.31 0.25
N GLY A 208 5.62 10.44 -1.07
CA GLY A 208 6.87 10.71 -1.76
C GLY A 208 7.29 12.18 -1.73
N LEU A 209 8.59 12.42 -1.49
CA LEU A 209 9.28 13.65 -1.80
C LEU A 209 10.15 13.40 -3.04
N LEU A 210 9.86 14.12 -4.13
CA LEU A 210 10.66 14.15 -5.35
C LEU A 210 11.44 15.45 -5.42
N GLN A 211 12.72 15.36 -5.80
CA GLN A 211 13.55 16.54 -6.05
C GLN A 211 14.41 16.34 -7.29
N VAL A 212 14.57 17.39 -8.09
CA VAL A 212 15.44 17.40 -9.27
C VAL A 212 16.56 18.39 -9.08
N HIS A 213 17.79 17.93 -9.21
CA HIS A 213 19.00 18.75 -9.14
C HIS A 213 19.75 18.75 -10.47
N ASP A 214 20.39 19.87 -10.79
CA ASP A 214 21.34 19.95 -11.91
C ASP A 214 22.74 19.40 -11.54
N GLU A 215 23.67 19.43 -12.49
CA GLU A 215 25.06 18.97 -12.31
C GLU A 215 25.83 19.72 -11.20
N GLY A 216 25.39 20.94 -10.87
CA GLY A 216 25.96 21.76 -9.80
C GLY A 216 25.30 21.53 -8.43
N GLY A 217 24.31 20.64 -8.35
CA GLY A 217 23.55 20.38 -7.13
C GLY A 217 22.48 21.44 -6.83
N ARG A 218 22.14 22.31 -7.79
CA ARG A 218 21.06 23.28 -7.63
C ARG A 218 19.70 22.59 -7.81
N LEU A 219 18.80 22.79 -6.85
CA LEU A 219 17.41 22.34 -6.95
C LEU A 219 16.67 23.11 -8.07
N LEU A 220 16.06 22.38 -8.99
CA LEU A 220 15.29 22.91 -10.13
C LEU A 220 13.78 22.79 -9.93
N ALA A 221 13.33 21.68 -9.35
CA ALA A 221 11.94 21.39 -9.07
C ALA A 221 11.83 20.37 -7.94
N ASP A 222 10.75 20.45 -7.18
CA ASP A 222 10.38 19.47 -6.16
C ASP A 222 8.87 19.23 -6.13
N PHE A 223 8.49 18.11 -5.53
CA PHE A 223 7.10 17.75 -5.24
C PHE A 223 7.07 16.98 -3.92
N SER A 224 6.19 17.35 -3.01
CA SER A 224 5.99 16.69 -1.72
C SER A 224 4.54 16.24 -1.60
N ASP A 225 4.32 14.93 -1.45
CA ASP A 225 2.99 14.34 -1.33
C ASP A 225 2.42 14.51 0.08
N THR A 226 1.91 15.70 0.41
CA THR A 226 1.33 15.99 1.72
C THR A 226 -0.06 15.39 1.92
N GLU A 227 -0.75 15.07 0.83
CA GLU A 227 -2.15 14.62 0.81
C GLU A 227 -2.27 13.09 0.65
N GLY A 228 -1.23 12.45 0.11
CA GLY A 228 -1.23 11.02 -0.15
C GLY A 228 -1.90 10.66 -1.48
N VAL A 229 -1.74 11.51 -2.49
CA VAL A 229 -2.44 11.40 -3.79
C VAL A 229 -1.64 10.66 -4.86
N ASP A 230 -0.37 10.32 -4.58
CA ASP A 230 0.66 10.13 -5.61
C ASP A 230 0.80 11.37 -6.51
N GLY A 231 2.01 11.70 -6.98
CA GLY A 231 2.17 12.91 -7.78
C GLY A 231 3.41 12.91 -8.66
N GLY A 232 3.91 14.10 -8.96
CA GLY A 232 4.98 14.25 -9.94
C GLY A 232 5.31 15.71 -10.20
N LEU A 233 6.40 15.92 -10.92
CA LEU A 233 6.91 17.24 -11.25
C LEU A 233 7.31 17.30 -12.74
N THR A 234 7.48 18.52 -13.25
CA THR A 234 8.03 18.78 -14.58
C THR A 234 9.09 19.87 -14.45
N PHE A 235 10.22 19.72 -15.16
CA PHE A 235 11.29 20.70 -15.16
C PHE A 235 11.85 20.90 -16.56
N ALA A 236 12.39 22.09 -16.83
CA ALA A 236 13.06 22.39 -18.09
C ALA A 236 14.47 21.81 -18.10
N ALA A 237 14.77 21.01 -19.12
CA ALA A 237 16.07 20.39 -19.33
C ALA A 237 16.76 20.98 -20.58
N LEU A 238 18.09 20.94 -20.59
CA LEU A 238 18.95 21.37 -21.68
C LEU A 238 19.72 20.17 -22.24
N ALA A 239 19.83 20.10 -23.56
CA ALA A 239 20.50 19.03 -24.28
C ALA A 239 21.93 18.80 -23.75
N GLY A 240 22.28 17.53 -23.56
CA GLY A 240 23.59 17.10 -23.09
C GLY A 240 23.88 17.37 -21.61
N ARG A 241 22.96 17.97 -20.85
CA ARG A 241 23.11 18.19 -19.41
C ARG A 241 22.60 17.01 -18.61
N ARG A 242 23.29 16.73 -17.49
CA ARG A 242 22.86 15.71 -16.52
C ARG A 242 21.99 16.30 -15.43
N TYR A 243 21.05 15.47 -14.97
CA TYR A 243 20.13 15.77 -13.89
C TYR A 243 20.03 14.58 -12.96
N VAL A 244 19.88 14.86 -11.66
CA VAL A 244 19.65 13.84 -10.64
C VAL A 244 18.26 14.03 -10.06
N VAL A 245 17.45 12.98 -10.13
CA VAL A 245 16.13 12.91 -9.51
C VAL A 245 16.22 12.03 -8.28
N SER A 246 15.85 12.54 -7.11
CA SER A 246 15.82 11.80 -5.85
C SER A 246 14.39 11.56 -5.36
N LEU A 247 14.18 10.39 -4.75
CA LEU A 247 12.93 9.98 -4.13
C LEU A 247 13.19 9.48 -2.70
N ASN A 248 12.43 9.98 -1.74
CA ASN A 248 12.33 9.44 -0.38
C ASN A 248 10.89 9.60 0.17
N ASP A 249 10.56 8.91 1.26
CA ASP A 249 9.34 9.22 2.02
C ASP A 249 9.53 10.57 2.75
N VAL A 250 8.50 11.40 2.82
CA VAL A 250 8.54 12.75 3.45
C VAL A 250 9.02 12.71 4.91
N ASP A 251 8.73 11.62 5.63
CA ASP A 251 9.17 11.40 7.01
C ASP A 251 10.46 10.58 7.11
N PHE A 252 11.09 10.28 5.97
CA PHE A 252 12.22 9.37 5.83
C PHE A 252 11.94 7.97 6.40
N ARG A 253 10.68 7.53 6.35
CA ARG A 253 10.32 6.14 6.67
C ARG A 253 10.79 5.22 5.53
N GLY A 254 10.82 3.93 5.82
CA GLY A 254 11.12 2.88 4.86
C GLY A 254 10.60 1.56 5.38
N ASP A 255 10.15 0.74 4.46
CA ASP A 255 9.62 -0.60 4.70
C ASP A 255 9.82 -1.45 3.45
N ARG A 256 10.00 -2.76 3.62
CA ARG A 256 10.17 -3.67 2.48
C ARG A 256 8.98 -3.64 1.51
N ALA A 257 7.79 -3.27 1.98
CA ALA A 257 6.57 -3.08 1.21
C ALA A 257 6.41 -1.69 0.57
N TYR A 258 7.34 -0.75 0.77
CA TYR A 258 7.30 0.59 0.17
C TYR A 258 7.75 0.56 -1.30
N VAL A 259 7.07 -0.28 -2.09
CA VAL A 259 7.30 -0.42 -3.53
C VAL A 259 6.74 0.79 -4.28
N TYR A 260 7.40 1.18 -5.37
CA TYR A 260 6.96 2.27 -6.23
C TYR A 260 7.25 1.99 -7.70
N ARG A 261 6.61 2.78 -8.55
CA ARG A 261 6.98 3.01 -9.94
C ARG A 261 7.24 4.50 -10.15
N LEU A 262 8.40 4.83 -10.73
CA LEU A 262 8.78 6.20 -11.07
C LEU A 262 8.94 6.32 -12.59
N SER A 263 8.04 7.05 -13.25
CA SER A 263 7.99 7.19 -14.71
C SER A 263 8.64 8.49 -15.16
N PHE A 264 9.57 8.40 -16.11
CA PHE A 264 10.30 9.51 -16.71
C PHE A 264 9.92 9.64 -18.18
N VAL A 265 9.44 10.82 -18.59
CA VAL A 265 9.02 11.10 -19.97
C VAL A 265 9.64 12.41 -20.43
N ALA A 266 10.23 12.42 -21.63
CA ALA A 266 10.63 13.64 -22.30
C ALA A 266 9.40 14.28 -22.94
N GLY A 267 8.96 15.40 -22.38
CA GLY A 267 7.70 16.05 -22.74
C GLY A 267 7.03 16.67 -21.52
N PRO A 268 6.00 17.49 -21.74
CA PRO A 268 5.23 18.10 -20.67
C PRO A 268 4.25 17.11 -20.03
N ARG A 269 3.66 17.53 -18.90
CA ARG A 269 2.65 16.76 -18.18
C ARG A 269 1.31 17.47 -18.27
N VAL A 270 0.32 16.84 -18.90
CA VAL A 270 -1.08 17.23 -18.78
C VAL A 270 -1.65 16.68 -17.48
N LEU A 271 -2.36 17.54 -16.74
CA LEU A 271 -3.03 17.21 -15.48
C LEU A 271 -4.52 16.92 -15.72
N CYS A 272 -5.21 17.82 -16.42
CA CYS A 272 -6.64 17.71 -16.72
C CYS A 272 -6.99 18.44 -18.04
N THR A 273 -8.24 18.29 -18.49
CA THR A 273 -8.76 18.95 -19.70
C THR A 273 -10.09 19.65 -19.46
N ILE A 274 -10.41 20.64 -20.29
CA ILE A 274 -11.73 21.31 -20.35
C ILE A 274 -12.23 21.27 -21.81
N PRO A 275 -13.32 20.55 -22.11
CA PRO A 275 -14.06 19.67 -21.21
C PRO A 275 -13.20 18.47 -20.73
N ALA A 276 -13.51 17.94 -19.54
CA ALA A 276 -12.80 16.81 -18.96
C ALA A 276 -13.17 15.46 -19.61
N CYS A 277 -14.25 15.44 -20.40
CA CYS A 277 -14.71 14.29 -21.17
C CYS A 277 -15.20 14.77 -22.55
N GLY A 278 -14.98 13.97 -23.58
CA GLY A 278 -15.39 14.27 -24.95
C GLY A 278 -16.71 13.60 -25.31
N ARG A 279 -17.62 14.34 -25.95
CA ARG A 279 -18.84 13.74 -26.51
C ARG A 279 -18.54 13.00 -27.81
N ARG A 280 -18.94 11.72 -27.89
CA ARG A 280 -18.71 10.88 -29.08
C ARG A 280 -19.21 11.50 -30.37
N GLY A 281 -18.41 11.34 -31.42
CA GLY A 281 -18.75 11.78 -32.77
C GLY A 281 -18.80 13.31 -32.95
N THR A 282 -18.37 14.09 -31.97
CA THR A 282 -18.34 15.56 -32.06
C THR A 282 -16.91 16.09 -32.20
N THR A 283 -16.80 17.36 -32.59
CA THR A 283 -15.55 18.11 -32.55
C THR A 283 -15.70 19.23 -31.52
N ALA A 284 -14.72 19.39 -30.65
CA ALA A 284 -14.70 20.45 -29.66
C ALA A 284 -13.30 21.07 -29.54
N GLU A 285 -13.24 22.36 -29.19
CA GLU A 285 -12.00 22.95 -28.68
C GLU A 285 -11.77 22.42 -27.27
N VAL A 286 -10.59 21.85 -27.03
CA VAL A 286 -10.19 21.32 -25.73
C VAL A 286 -9.08 22.19 -25.16
N GLU A 287 -9.25 22.67 -23.93
CA GLU A 287 -8.17 23.23 -23.12
C GLU A 287 -7.44 22.10 -22.39
N PHE A 288 -6.13 22.06 -22.53
CA PHE A 288 -5.24 21.15 -21.83
C PHE A 288 -4.53 21.94 -20.74
N VAL A 289 -4.69 21.51 -19.49
CA VAL A 289 -4.08 22.14 -18.33
C VAL A 289 -2.95 21.25 -17.85
N GLY A 290 -1.77 21.83 -17.62
CA GLY A 290 -0.62 21.03 -17.21
C GLY A 290 0.67 21.80 -17.06
N SER A 291 1.75 21.13 -16.68
CA SER A 291 3.04 21.75 -16.49
C SER A 291 3.90 21.65 -17.75
N GLY A 292 4.54 22.77 -18.06
CA GLY A 292 5.50 22.87 -19.14
C GLY A 292 4.89 22.69 -20.52
N LEU A 293 3.61 23.00 -20.75
CA LEU A 293 2.89 22.91 -22.03
C LEU A 293 3.25 23.99 -23.06
N GLN A 294 3.75 25.14 -22.61
CA GLN A 294 4.25 26.24 -23.43
C GLN A 294 5.70 26.67 -23.11
N THR A 295 6.11 26.77 -21.83
CA THR A 295 7.47 27.22 -21.47
C THR A 295 8.45 26.09 -21.16
N GLY A 296 7.93 24.89 -20.87
CA GLY A 296 8.71 23.75 -20.39
C GLY A 296 9.03 23.80 -18.90
N GLY A 297 8.59 24.85 -18.20
CA GLY A 297 8.76 25.03 -16.76
C GLY A 297 7.81 24.19 -15.90
N SER A 298 7.90 24.37 -14.59
CA SER A 298 7.10 23.65 -13.58
C SER A 298 5.71 24.25 -13.34
N GLY A 299 5.48 25.50 -13.72
CA GLY A 299 4.20 26.18 -13.52
C GLY A 299 3.06 25.57 -14.33
N THR A 300 1.82 25.70 -13.83
CA THR A 300 0.62 25.26 -14.54
C THR A 300 0.32 26.22 -15.70
N GLU A 301 0.15 25.65 -16.88
CA GLU A 301 -0.03 26.32 -18.16
C GLU A 301 -1.27 25.73 -18.87
N VAL A 302 -1.79 26.47 -19.86
CA VAL A 302 -2.97 26.05 -20.63
C VAL A 302 -2.64 26.09 -22.12
N LEU A 303 -2.99 25.04 -22.86
CA LEU A 303 -2.91 25.01 -24.32
C LEU A 303 -4.27 24.61 -24.91
N ARG A 304 -4.64 25.13 -26.08
CA ARG A 304 -5.91 24.81 -26.73
C ARG A 304 -5.69 24.09 -28.05
N GLN A 305 -6.51 23.09 -28.32
CA GLN A 305 -6.49 22.36 -29.58
C GLN A 305 -7.88 21.85 -29.93
N SER A 306 -8.24 21.96 -31.22
CA SER A 306 -9.44 21.30 -31.77
C SER A 306 -9.27 19.79 -31.78
N VAL A 307 -10.21 19.08 -31.17
CA VAL A 307 -10.21 17.62 -31.07
C VAL A 307 -11.48 17.07 -31.69
N GLN A 308 -11.31 16.11 -32.61
CA GLN A 308 -12.39 15.29 -33.11
C GLN A 308 -12.49 14.01 -32.28
N PHE A 309 -13.61 13.83 -31.58
CA PHE A 309 -13.87 12.64 -30.79
C PHE A 309 -14.48 11.52 -31.64
N PRO A 310 -13.97 10.29 -31.55
CA PRO A 310 -14.51 9.16 -32.31
C PRO A 310 -15.93 8.81 -31.88
N ALA A 311 -16.71 8.25 -32.81
CA ALA A 311 -18.08 7.81 -32.54
C ALA A 311 -18.15 6.40 -31.95
N ASP A 312 -17.12 5.58 -32.16
CA ASP A 312 -17.11 4.11 -32.00
C ASP A 312 -16.15 3.59 -30.92
N ALA A 313 -15.30 4.46 -30.34
CA ALA A 313 -14.40 4.07 -29.25
C ALA A 313 -15.18 3.55 -28.02
N VAL A 314 -14.57 2.76 -27.16
CA VAL A 314 -15.32 2.12 -26.04
C VAL A 314 -15.43 3.02 -24.81
N SER A 315 -14.34 3.62 -24.33
CA SER A 315 -14.32 4.38 -23.06
C SER A 315 -13.60 5.72 -23.14
N ASP A 316 -12.57 5.81 -23.98
CA ASP A 316 -11.67 6.96 -24.08
C ASP A 316 -11.05 7.02 -25.47
N THR A 317 -10.33 8.11 -25.74
CA THR A 317 -9.46 8.25 -26.91
C THR A 317 -8.12 8.86 -26.51
N VAL A 318 -7.07 8.55 -27.29
CA VAL A 318 -5.76 9.18 -27.14
C VAL A 318 -5.62 10.31 -28.15
N VAL A 319 -5.62 11.55 -27.67
CA VAL A 319 -5.39 12.76 -28.45
C VAL A 319 -3.90 13.06 -28.53
N GLN A 320 -3.40 13.41 -29.71
CA GLN A 320 -2.02 13.88 -29.88
C GLN A 320 -1.99 15.41 -29.75
N LEU A 321 -1.76 15.90 -28.54
CA LEU A 321 -1.62 17.33 -28.26
C LEU A 321 -0.33 17.87 -28.88
N GLN A 322 -0.44 18.86 -29.76
CA GLN A 322 0.71 19.50 -30.38
C GLN A 322 1.31 20.54 -29.45
N THR A 323 2.57 20.39 -29.07
CA THR A 323 3.30 21.34 -28.23
C THR A 323 4.58 21.82 -28.91
N ALA A 324 5.25 22.81 -28.33
CA ALA A 324 6.55 23.28 -28.82
C ALA A 324 7.66 22.20 -28.81
N TRP A 325 7.46 21.10 -28.06
CA TRP A 325 8.45 20.00 -27.93
C TRP A 325 8.02 18.70 -28.62
N GLY A 326 6.93 18.76 -29.37
CA GLY A 326 6.37 17.64 -30.14
C GLY A 326 4.96 17.25 -29.70
N ALA A 327 4.46 16.18 -30.31
CA ALA A 327 3.15 15.62 -29.99
C ALA A 327 3.19 14.84 -28.68
N VAL A 328 2.20 15.08 -27.81
CA VAL A 328 2.05 14.43 -26.50
C VAL A 328 0.75 13.64 -26.49
N PRO A 329 0.78 12.32 -26.19
CA PRO A 329 -0.45 11.54 -26.08
C PRO A 329 -1.19 11.88 -24.79
N VAL A 330 -2.45 12.29 -24.92
CA VAL A 330 -3.35 12.61 -23.80
C VAL A 330 -4.59 11.75 -23.91
N ARG A 331 -4.85 10.92 -22.89
CA ARG A 331 -6.08 10.12 -22.83
C ARG A 331 -7.22 11.00 -22.32
N ILE A 332 -8.30 11.08 -23.08
CA ILE A 332 -9.52 11.81 -22.71
C ILE A 332 -10.70 10.82 -22.68
N PRO A 333 -11.44 10.70 -21.56
CA PRO A 333 -12.66 9.91 -21.48
C PRO A 333 -13.70 10.34 -22.52
N LEU A 334 -14.59 9.42 -22.88
CA LEU A 334 -15.69 9.66 -23.82
C LEU A 334 -17.05 9.33 -23.21
N SER A 335 -18.07 10.10 -23.58
CA SER A 335 -19.46 9.86 -23.19
C SER A 335 -20.44 10.05 -24.36
N ASP A 336 -21.62 9.44 -24.23
CA ASP A 336 -22.76 9.67 -25.12
C ASP A 336 -23.63 10.86 -24.66
N GLY A 337 -23.46 11.27 -23.40
CA GLY A 337 -24.12 12.43 -22.80
C GLY A 337 -23.62 13.76 -23.37
N ASP A 338 -24.31 14.84 -23.01
CA ASP A 338 -23.87 16.18 -23.36
C ASP A 338 -22.69 16.59 -22.46
N GLU A 339 -21.54 16.93 -23.06
CA GLU A 339 -20.36 17.44 -22.35
C GLU A 339 -20.21 18.94 -22.64
N LEU A 340 -20.56 19.76 -21.65
CA LEU A 340 -20.57 21.22 -21.72
C LEU A 340 -19.34 21.82 -21.04
N THR A 341 -19.07 23.08 -21.35
CA THR A 341 -18.12 23.93 -20.61
C THR A 341 -18.88 25.00 -19.84
N ALA A 342 -18.37 25.36 -18.66
CA ALA A 342 -18.95 26.42 -17.84
C ALA A 342 -18.98 27.76 -18.62
N GLY A 343 -20.14 28.39 -18.68
CA GLY A 343 -20.35 29.68 -19.31
C GLY A 343 -20.17 30.86 -18.35
N GLY A 344 -20.44 32.08 -18.84
CA GLY A 344 -20.37 33.32 -18.05
C GLY A 344 -21.69 33.70 -17.37
N GLU A 345 -22.72 32.86 -17.48
CA GLU A 345 -24.02 33.12 -16.86
C GLU A 345 -23.97 32.95 -15.34
N ALA A 346 -24.77 33.77 -14.63
CA ALA A 346 -24.93 33.64 -13.18
C ALA A 346 -25.52 32.28 -12.77
N VAL A 347 -26.35 31.68 -13.64
CA VAL A 347 -26.86 30.31 -13.52
C VAL A 347 -26.94 29.70 -14.92
N GLN A 348 -26.17 28.66 -15.20
CA GLN A 348 -26.20 27.95 -16.48
C GLN A 348 -27.20 26.78 -16.42
N THR A 349 -28.03 26.62 -17.45
CA THR A 349 -29.08 25.56 -17.46
C THR A 349 -28.52 24.24 -17.99
N LEU A 350 -28.77 23.15 -17.28
CA LEU A 350 -28.45 21.78 -17.67
C LEU A 350 -29.72 21.07 -18.18
N VAL A 351 -29.67 20.62 -19.44
CA VAL A 351 -30.81 19.97 -20.13
C VAL A 351 -30.37 18.58 -20.58
N GLY A 352 -31.24 17.58 -20.40
CA GLY A 352 -30.98 16.20 -20.79
C GLY A 352 -31.05 15.22 -19.62
N ALA A 353 -30.86 13.94 -19.94
CA ALA A 353 -30.85 12.85 -18.95
C ALA A 353 -29.46 12.49 -18.44
N ASP A 354 -28.42 12.80 -19.22
CA ASP A 354 -27.02 12.60 -18.90
C ASP A 354 -26.27 13.80 -19.47
N VAL A 355 -25.94 14.75 -18.61
CA VAL A 355 -25.28 16.01 -18.98
C VAL A 355 -24.21 16.31 -17.95
N ALA A 356 -23.03 16.69 -18.42
CA ALA A 356 -21.94 17.13 -17.57
C ALA A 356 -21.44 18.50 -18.02
N VAL A 357 -20.88 19.25 -17.08
CA VAL A 357 -20.29 20.55 -17.33
C VAL A 357 -18.94 20.63 -16.65
N THR A 358 -17.91 20.98 -17.42
CA THR A 358 -16.56 21.20 -16.90
C THR A 358 -16.28 22.69 -16.76
N GLY A 359 -15.84 23.12 -15.59
CA GLY A 359 -15.56 24.52 -15.28
C GLY A 359 -14.29 24.69 -14.46
N ARG A 360 -13.94 25.94 -14.17
CA ARG A 360 -12.83 26.32 -13.30
C ARG A 360 -13.35 27.28 -12.23
N LEU A 361 -12.91 27.10 -10.98
CA LEU A 361 -13.14 28.06 -9.91
C LEU A 361 -11.90 28.97 -9.75
N GLY A 362 -12.07 30.12 -9.10
CA GLY A 362 -10.94 30.97 -8.72
C GLY A 362 -11.35 32.16 -7.86
N PRO A 363 -10.42 33.05 -7.48
CA PRO A 363 -10.68 34.19 -6.59
C PRO A 363 -11.76 35.17 -7.11
N GLN A 364 -12.07 35.13 -8.40
CA GLN A 364 -13.10 35.97 -9.03
C GLN A 364 -14.43 35.23 -9.26
N CYS A 365 -14.44 33.91 -9.04
CA CYS A 365 -15.58 33.01 -9.22
C CYS A 365 -15.39 31.81 -8.26
N GLU A 366 -15.64 32.05 -6.97
CA GLU A 366 -15.52 31.04 -5.91
C GLU A 366 -16.75 30.11 -5.86
N GLU A 367 -17.80 30.46 -6.58
CA GLU A 367 -19.05 29.72 -6.68
C GLU A 367 -19.54 29.74 -8.14
N GLN A 368 -19.99 28.58 -8.64
CA GLN A 368 -20.72 28.47 -9.90
C GLN A 368 -22.08 27.79 -9.67
N ARG A 369 -23.10 28.24 -10.39
CA ARG A 369 -24.48 27.74 -10.26
C ARG A 369 -25.00 27.12 -11.55
N TYR A 370 -25.69 25.99 -11.40
CA TYR A 370 -26.28 25.23 -12.50
C TYR A 370 -27.74 24.87 -12.24
N GLY A 371 -28.65 25.32 -13.08
CA GLY A 371 -30.09 25.06 -12.96
C GLY A 371 -30.52 23.81 -13.73
N PHE A 372 -31.46 23.02 -13.19
CA PHE A 372 -32.10 21.93 -13.91
C PHE A 372 -33.57 21.78 -13.50
N GLU A 373 -34.43 21.38 -14.43
CA GLU A 373 -35.82 21.07 -14.14
C GLU A 373 -35.96 19.63 -13.64
N ALA A 374 -36.85 19.40 -12.67
CA ALA A 374 -37.22 18.07 -12.20
C ALA A 374 -38.73 17.97 -11.94
N VAL A 375 -39.28 16.76 -12.07
CA VAL A 375 -40.66 16.47 -11.67
C VAL A 375 -40.71 15.82 -10.28
N ALA A 376 -41.85 15.94 -9.59
CA ALA A 376 -42.01 15.33 -8.27
C ALA A 376 -41.79 13.80 -8.31
N GLY A 377 -40.95 13.29 -7.41
CA GLY A 377 -40.54 11.90 -7.29
C GLY A 377 -39.33 11.49 -8.16
N GLU A 378 -38.86 12.37 -9.05
CA GLU A 378 -37.70 12.09 -9.91
C GLU A 378 -36.41 11.95 -9.10
N ARG A 379 -35.57 10.97 -9.44
CA ARG A 379 -34.28 10.72 -8.80
C ARG A 379 -33.11 11.10 -9.69
N ILE A 380 -32.18 11.86 -9.14
CA ILE A 380 -31.08 12.48 -9.87
C ILE A 380 -29.80 12.24 -9.07
N SER A 381 -28.80 11.65 -9.71
CA SER A 381 -27.44 11.54 -9.17
C SER A 381 -26.64 12.72 -9.68
N LEU A 382 -25.95 13.39 -8.76
CA LEU A 382 -25.05 14.49 -9.03
C LEU A 382 -23.67 14.11 -8.52
N GLU A 383 -22.68 14.11 -9.41
CA GLU A 383 -21.28 13.84 -9.08
C GLU A 383 -20.45 15.06 -9.45
N LEU A 384 -19.75 15.64 -8.48
CA LEU A 384 -18.84 16.75 -8.66
C LEU A 384 -17.41 16.25 -8.50
N GLN A 385 -16.68 16.24 -9.61
CA GLN A 385 -15.35 15.64 -9.72
C GLN A 385 -14.30 16.73 -9.90
N SER A 386 -13.22 16.70 -9.13
CA SER A 386 -11.98 17.42 -9.41
C SER A 386 -10.80 16.46 -9.37
N ALA A 387 -10.61 15.72 -8.27
CA ALA A 387 -9.51 14.78 -8.11
C ALA A 387 -9.59 13.64 -9.15
N ALA A 388 -10.79 13.07 -9.40
CA ALA A 388 -10.97 12.01 -10.40
C ALA A 388 -10.63 12.42 -11.84
N ILE A 389 -10.63 13.73 -12.14
CA ILE A 389 -10.27 14.28 -13.46
C ILE A 389 -8.89 14.95 -13.48
N GLY A 390 -8.12 14.85 -12.39
CA GLY A 390 -6.77 15.42 -12.26
C GLY A 390 -6.72 16.90 -11.89
N GLY A 391 -7.84 17.48 -11.46
CA GLY A 391 -7.91 18.80 -10.83
C GLY A 391 -7.48 18.77 -9.36
N SER A 392 -7.41 19.94 -8.74
CA SER A 392 -6.85 20.14 -7.38
C SER A 392 -7.86 20.60 -6.32
N LEU A 393 -9.15 20.58 -6.60
CA LEU A 393 -10.16 21.14 -5.69
C LEU A 393 -10.59 20.15 -4.61
N ASP A 394 -10.86 20.67 -3.42
CA ASP A 394 -11.72 20.03 -2.43
C ASP A 394 -13.17 20.48 -2.64
N THR A 395 -13.96 19.63 -3.26
CA THR A 395 -15.22 20.04 -3.90
C THR A 395 -16.38 20.07 -2.93
N VAL A 396 -17.18 21.14 -2.96
CA VAL A 396 -18.42 21.23 -2.18
C VAL A 396 -19.61 21.35 -3.14
N LEU A 397 -20.55 20.41 -3.02
CA LEU A 397 -21.77 20.36 -3.80
C LEU A 397 -23.00 20.60 -2.92
N LEU A 398 -23.72 21.69 -3.18
CA LEU A 398 -25.02 21.99 -2.57
C LEU A 398 -26.11 21.94 -3.66
N VAL A 399 -27.28 21.41 -3.32
CA VAL A 399 -28.48 21.46 -4.17
C VAL A 399 -29.56 22.26 -3.47
N GLU A 400 -30.04 23.30 -4.13
CA GLU A 400 -31.18 24.13 -3.70
C GLU A 400 -32.45 23.70 -4.46
N GLY A 401 -33.58 23.68 -3.75
CA GLY A 401 -34.89 23.40 -4.31
C GLY A 401 -35.54 24.62 -4.97
N PRO A 402 -36.74 24.46 -5.55
CA PRO A 402 -37.46 25.57 -6.21
C PRO A 402 -37.82 26.75 -5.28
N ASP A 403 -37.82 26.54 -3.97
CA ASP A 403 -38.03 27.58 -2.96
C ASP A 403 -36.72 28.25 -2.49
N GLY A 404 -35.58 27.91 -3.11
CA GLY A 404 -34.25 28.40 -2.77
C GLY A 404 -33.65 27.78 -1.50
N LYS A 405 -34.29 26.77 -0.90
CA LYS A 405 -33.75 26.12 0.31
C LYS A 405 -32.84 24.94 -0.04
N PRO A 406 -31.80 24.67 0.76
CA PRO A 406 -30.98 23.47 0.65
C PRO A 406 -31.83 22.19 0.72
N VAL A 407 -31.63 21.31 -0.27
CA VAL A 407 -32.18 19.95 -0.35
C VAL A 407 -31.14 18.94 0.12
N GLY A 408 -29.87 19.20 -0.13
CA GLY A 408 -28.73 18.40 0.33
C GLY A 408 -27.42 19.09 0.03
N GLU A 409 -26.39 18.77 0.83
CA GLU A 409 -25.03 19.27 0.69
C GLU A 409 -24.06 18.14 1.01
N ASN A 410 -22.97 18.05 0.26
CA ASN A 410 -21.90 17.09 0.46
C ASN A 410 -20.58 17.70 -0.01
N ASP A 411 -19.50 17.41 0.71
CA ASP A 411 -18.12 17.81 0.40
C ASP A 411 -17.19 16.61 0.13
N ASP A 412 -17.53 15.39 0.59
CA ASP A 412 -16.65 14.21 0.42
C ASP A 412 -17.36 12.97 -0.20
N SER A 413 -16.66 12.23 -1.06
CA SER A 413 -17.14 11.01 -1.71
C SER A 413 -16.00 10.08 -2.16
N GLY A 414 -15.37 9.42 -1.19
CA GLY A 414 -14.23 8.54 -1.47
C GLY A 414 -12.92 9.28 -1.72
N GLY A 415 -12.87 10.55 -1.31
CA GLY A 415 -11.82 11.53 -1.52
C GLY A 415 -12.44 12.92 -1.46
N THR A 416 -11.75 13.92 -2.02
CA THR A 416 -12.15 15.33 -2.08
C THR A 416 -13.19 15.65 -3.19
N ASP A 417 -13.68 14.61 -3.87
CA ASP A 417 -14.77 14.71 -4.83
C ASP A 417 -16.12 14.57 -4.10
N SER A 418 -17.19 15.14 -4.65
CA SER A 418 -18.50 15.19 -4.01
C SER A 418 -19.59 14.44 -4.76
N ARG A 419 -20.58 13.90 -4.03
CA ARG A 419 -21.75 13.24 -4.64
C ARG A 419 -23.02 13.45 -3.84
N LEU A 420 -24.13 13.68 -4.54
CA LEU A 420 -25.47 13.73 -3.97
C LEU A 420 -26.46 12.89 -4.78
N GLU A 421 -27.32 12.14 -4.08
CA GLU A 421 -28.50 11.49 -4.64
C GLU A 421 -29.74 12.28 -4.21
N VAL A 422 -30.38 12.97 -5.15
CA VAL A 422 -31.52 13.86 -4.90
C VAL A 422 -32.81 13.21 -5.38
N THR A 423 -33.85 13.23 -4.53
CA THR A 423 -35.23 12.96 -4.95
C THR A 423 -36.01 14.27 -4.94
N ALA A 424 -36.49 14.71 -6.10
CA ALA A 424 -37.25 15.95 -6.22
C ALA A 424 -38.61 15.83 -5.50
N ALA A 425 -38.79 16.52 -4.38
CA ALA A 425 -40.03 16.45 -3.60
C ALA A 425 -41.22 17.12 -4.31
N VAL A 426 -40.95 18.15 -5.12
CA VAL A 426 -41.93 18.90 -5.91
C VAL A 426 -41.39 19.10 -7.32
N ALA A 427 -42.27 19.35 -8.29
CA ALA A 427 -41.84 19.74 -9.61
C ALA A 427 -41.34 21.20 -9.61
N GLY A 428 -40.29 21.49 -10.36
CA GLY A 428 -39.77 22.84 -10.57
C GLY A 428 -38.28 22.89 -10.85
N SER A 429 -37.74 24.11 -10.79
CA SER A 429 -36.32 24.40 -11.04
C SER A 429 -35.48 24.18 -9.79
N TYR A 430 -34.50 23.31 -9.88
CA TYR A 430 -33.49 23.06 -8.84
C TYR A 430 -32.16 23.68 -9.27
N THR A 431 -31.31 24.02 -8.31
CA THR A 431 -29.99 24.62 -8.59
C THR A 431 -28.89 23.83 -7.88
N CYS A 432 -27.89 23.37 -8.63
CA CYS A 432 -26.62 22.91 -8.07
C CYS A 432 -25.71 24.12 -7.86
N VAL A 433 -25.08 24.18 -6.69
CA VAL A 433 -24.09 25.18 -6.31
C VAL A 433 -22.77 24.44 -6.12
N VAL A 434 -21.77 24.82 -6.92
CA VAL A 434 -20.43 24.23 -6.95
C VAL A 434 -19.46 25.21 -6.31
N ARG A 435 -18.73 24.75 -5.29
CA ARG A 435 -17.71 25.53 -4.55
C ARG A 435 -16.49 24.67 -4.26
N ALA A 436 -15.47 25.30 -3.68
CA ALA A 436 -14.34 24.65 -3.06
C ALA A 436 -14.37 24.86 -1.54
N ALA A 437 -13.88 23.90 -0.76
CA ALA A 437 -13.79 24.01 0.70
C ALA A 437 -12.63 24.95 1.13
N GLU A 438 -11.59 25.02 0.30
CA GLU A 438 -10.41 25.85 0.47
C GLU A 438 -10.55 27.25 -0.12
N SER A 439 -9.69 28.16 0.32
CA SER A 439 -9.53 29.46 -0.33
C SER A 439 -8.76 29.31 -1.63
N LEU A 440 -9.35 29.78 -2.73
CA LEU A 440 -8.79 29.62 -4.06
C LEU A 440 -7.71 30.66 -4.33
N THR A 441 -6.57 30.21 -4.87
CA THR A 441 -5.48 31.10 -5.30
C THR A 441 -5.48 31.37 -6.80
N GLY A 442 -6.36 30.71 -7.57
CA GLY A 442 -6.54 30.91 -9.00
C GLY A 442 -5.57 30.08 -9.85
N ARG A 443 -5.33 28.83 -9.45
CA ARG A 443 -4.50 27.93 -10.25
C ARG A 443 -5.28 27.47 -11.48
N ALA A 444 -4.58 27.17 -12.56
CA ALA A 444 -5.25 26.74 -13.79
C ALA A 444 -5.85 25.32 -13.66
N ASP A 445 -5.38 24.52 -12.70
CA ASP A 445 -5.87 23.18 -12.37
C ASP A 445 -6.99 23.15 -11.31
N ASP A 446 -7.52 24.32 -10.90
CA ASP A 446 -8.73 24.48 -10.08
C ASP A 446 -10.01 24.13 -10.88
N VAL A 447 -10.00 22.97 -11.53
CA VAL A 447 -10.98 22.49 -12.51
C VAL A 447 -11.91 21.47 -11.86
N TYR A 448 -13.20 21.55 -12.17
CA TYR A 448 -14.20 20.57 -11.79
C TYR A 448 -15.01 20.08 -12.99
N ARG A 449 -15.64 18.93 -12.85
CA ARG A 449 -16.69 18.41 -13.73
C ARG A 449 -17.91 18.03 -12.88
N LEU A 450 -19.03 18.73 -13.08
CA LEU A 450 -20.32 18.39 -12.49
C LEU A 450 -21.09 17.51 -13.46
N CYS A 451 -21.50 16.32 -13.03
CA CYS A 451 -22.29 15.36 -13.80
C CYS A 451 -23.69 15.27 -13.22
N LEU A 452 -24.70 15.49 -14.05
CA LEU A 452 -26.11 15.27 -13.71
C LEU A 452 -26.61 14.05 -14.48
N GLN A 453 -27.02 13.04 -13.72
CA GLN A 453 -27.58 11.81 -14.27
C GLN A 453 -28.98 11.55 -13.72
N ARG A 454 -29.97 11.55 -14.61
CA ARG A 454 -31.33 11.12 -14.31
C ARG A 454 -31.34 9.61 -14.18
N GLN A 455 -31.56 9.14 -12.96
CA GLN A 455 -31.41 7.73 -12.63
C GLN A 455 -32.50 6.92 -13.33
N ARG A 456 -32.08 5.96 -14.16
CA ARG A 456 -32.98 4.95 -14.72
C ARG A 456 -33.17 3.84 -13.69
N ALA A 457 -34.34 3.20 -13.71
CA ALA A 457 -34.59 2.02 -12.89
C ALA A 457 -33.51 0.97 -13.16
N ASP A 458 -32.74 0.60 -12.14
CA ASP A 458 -31.71 -0.46 -12.18
C ASP A 458 -31.33 -0.88 -10.74
N PHE A 459 -30.39 -1.81 -10.59
CA PHE A 459 -29.81 -2.20 -9.31
C PHE A 459 -28.33 -2.56 -9.42
N ARG A 460 -27.60 -2.43 -8.31
CA ARG A 460 -26.27 -3.01 -8.11
C ARG A 460 -26.29 -3.94 -6.91
N LEU A 461 -25.44 -4.95 -6.95
CA LEU A 461 -25.23 -5.86 -5.83
C LEU A 461 -23.83 -5.66 -5.25
N LEU A 462 -23.74 -5.70 -3.92
CA LEU A 462 -22.50 -5.73 -3.18
C LEU A 462 -22.41 -7.03 -2.39
N ALA A 463 -21.24 -7.66 -2.40
CA ALA A 463 -20.93 -8.88 -1.66
C ALA A 463 -19.71 -8.65 -0.76
N PRO A 464 -19.56 -9.42 0.34
CA PRO A 464 -18.38 -9.35 1.18
C PRO A 464 -17.15 -9.86 0.43
N GLN A 465 -15.98 -9.25 0.64
CA GLN A 465 -14.73 -9.70 0.02
C GLN A 465 -14.27 -11.07 0.51
N GLN A 466 -14.54 -11.37 1.78
CA GLN A 466 -14.03 -12.54 2.47
C GLN A 466 -15.22 -13.32 3.05
N LEU A 467 -15.31 -14.61 2.71
CA LEU A 467 -16.28 -15.53 3.29
C LEU A 467 -15.54 -16.61 4.06
N LEU A 468 -15.76 -16.66 5.38
CA LEU A 468 -15.12 -17.63 6.26
C LEU A 468 -16.16 -18.70 6.61
N LEU A 469 -16.06 -19.86 5.98
CA LEU A 469 -17.00 -20.97 6.14
C LEU A 469 -16.40 -22.04 7.05
N PRO A 470 -16.83 -22.20 8.31
CA PRO A 470 -16.32 -23.29 9.15
C PRO A 470 -16.57 -24.66 8.50
N ALA A 471 -15.58 -25.55 8.53
CA ALA A 471 -15.72 -26.91 8.02
C ALA A 471 -16.87 -27.64 8.74
N GLY A 472 -17.78 -28.25 7.97
CA GLY A 472 -19.02 -28.85 8.48
C GLY A 472 -20.05 -27.86 9.04
N GLY A 473 -19.80 -26.56 8.90
CA GLY A 473 -20.66 -25.48 9.38
C GLY A 473 -21.33 -24.69 8.26
N GLN A 474 -21.68 -23.44 8.56
CA GLN A 474 -22.34 -22.54 7.63
C GLN A 474 -21.83 -21.10 7.78
N VAL A 475 -22.00 -20.30 6.72
CA VAL A 475 -21.73 -18.85 6.73
C VAL A 475 -22.86 -18.11 6.02
N GLU A 476 -23.22 -16.93 6.53
CA GLU A 476 -24.14 -16.01 5.87
C GLU A 476 -23.34 -15.00 5.04
N ALA A 477 -23.47 -15.04 3.71
CA ALA A 477 -22.99 -13.97 2.84
C ALA A 477 -24.03 -12.83 2.84
N ALA A 478 -23.65 -11.68 3.41
CA ALA A 478 -24.48 -10.49 3.42
C ALA A 478 -24.44 -9.79 2.05
N ILE A 479 -25.46 -10.02 1.22
CA ILE A 479 -25.62 -9.38 -0.08
C ILE A 479 -26.47 -8.13 0.10
N THR A 480 -25.91 -6.98 -0.27
CA THR A 480 -26.60 -5.69 -0.24
C THR A 480 -26.97 -5.26 -1.65
N VAL A 481 -28.18 -4.75 -1.81
CA VAL A 481 -28.71 -4.21 -3.06
C VAL A 481 -28.75 -2.69 -2.97
N GLN A 482 -28.11 -2.03 -3.93
CA GLN A 482 -28.27 -0.61 -4.18
C GLN A 482 -29.27 -0.43 -5.32
N ARG A 483 -30.49 0.01 -4.98
CA ARG A 483 -31.58 0.24 -5.95
C ARG A 483 -31.45 1.64 -6.56
N GLN A 484 -31.55 1.71 -7.88
CA GLN A 484 -31.34 2.92 -8.67
C GLN A 484 -32.62 3.31 -9.42
N GLY A 485 -32.81 4.62 -9.62
CA GLY A 485 -33.91 5.17 -10.43
C GLY A 485 -35.32 4.67 -10.06
N GLY A 486 -35.58 4.45 -8.78
CA GLY A 486 -36.88 4.00 -8.27
C GLY A 486 -37.18 2.51 -8.48
N PHE A 487 -36.22 1.71 -8.95
CA PHE A 487 -36.40 0.27 -9.10
C PHE A 487 -36.71 -0.41 -7.76
N ASP A 488 -37.89 -1.03 -7.66
CA ASP A 488 -38.33 -1.74 -6.45
C ASP A 488 -38.49 -3.26 -6.63
N GLY A 489 -38.23 -3.79 -7.83
CA GLY A 489 -38.56 -5.17 -8.16
C GLY A 489 -37.84 -6.24 -7.31
N GLU A 490 -38.40 -7.44 -7.27
CA GLU A 490 -37.75 -8.61 -6.69
C GLU A 490 -36.49 -8.97 -7.47
N ILE A 491 -35.42 -9.35 -6.77
CA ILE A 491 -34.16 -9.81 -7.36
C ILE A 491 -33.88 -11.24 -6.91
N VAL A 492 -33.73 -12.16 -7.85
CA VAL A 492 -33.31 -13.54 -7.57
C VAL A 492 -31.79 -13.57 -7.54
N VAL A 493 -31.19 -14.10 -6.47
CA VAL A 493 -29.74 -14.17 -6.30
C VAL A 493 -29.27 -15.61 -6.41
N THR A 494 -28.19 -15.82 -7.14
CA THR A 494 -27.52 -17.12 -7.31
C THR A 494 -26.02 -16.98 -6.99
N VAL A 495 -25.34 -18.09 -6.75
CA VAL A 495 -23.89 -18.13 -6.56
C VAL A 495 -23.26 -19.15 -7.49
N GLU A 496 -22.10 -18.80 -8.04
CA GLU A 496 -21.26 -19.64 -8.89
C GLU A 496 -19.87 -19.83 -8.25
N GLY A 497 -19.19 -20.91 -8.62
CA GLY A 497 -17.80 -21.16 -8.18
C GLY A 497 -17.67 -21.79 -6.79
N LEU A 498 -18.75 -22.33 -6.21
CA LEU A 498 -18.68 -23.05 -4.93
C LEU A 498 -17.75 -24.27 -5.05
N PRO A 499 -16.84 -24.49 -4.07
CA PRO A 499 -16.00 -25.67 -4.07
C PRO A 499 -16.81 -26.95 -3.79
N ALA A 500 -16.27 -28.11 -4.15
CA ALA A 500 -16.91 -29.40 -3.90
C ALA A 500 -17.22 -29.57 -2.40
N GLY A 501 -18.44 -30.03 -2.09
CA GLY A 501 -18.92 -30.19 -0.72
C GLY A 501 -19.51 -28.93 -0.09
N VAL A 502 -19.55 -27.79 -0.81
CA VAL A 502 -20.23 -26.57 -0.37
C VAL A 502 -21.51 -26.35 -1.18
N THR A 503 -22.62 -26.05 -0.49
CA THR A 503 -23.93 -25.84 -1.11
C THR A 503 -24.55 -24.50 -0.70
N ALA A 504 -25.31 -23.90 -1.61
CA ALA A 504 -26.22 -22.81 -1.31
C ALA A 504 -27.54 -23.38 -0.78
N GLU A 505 -28.00 -22.91 0.39
CA GLU A 505 -29.28 -23.34 0.94
C GLU A 505 -30.41 -22.34 0.68
N GLY A 506 -31.50 -22.86 0.13
CA GLY A 506 -32.74 -22.12 -0.12
C GLY A 506 -32.74 -21.34 -1.44
N ASP A 507 -33.91 -20.79 -1.77
CA ASP A 507 -34.09 -19.92 -2.92
C ASP A 507 -33.87 -18.46 -2.49
N TRP A 508 -32.72 -17.89 -2.86
CA TRP A 508 -32.38 -16.54 -2.43
C TRP A 508 -33.07 -15.48 -3.27
N LYS A 509 -33.87 -14.66 -2.59
CA LYS A 509 -34.61 -13.56 -3.19
C LYS A 509 -34.51 -12.32 -2.31
N VAL A 510 -34.16 -11.21 -2.92
CA VAL A 510 -34.35 -9.90 -2.31
C VAL A 510 -35.74 -9.43 -2.70
N ALA A 511 -36.67 -9.48 -1.74
CA ALA A 511 -38.05 -9.08 -1.98
C ALA A 511 -38.17 -7.62 -2.42
N SER A 512 -39.30 -7.29 -3.05
CA SER A 512 -39.57 -5.94 -3.55
C SER A 512 -39.37 -4.87 -2.46
N GLY A 513 -38.65 -3.80 -2.80
CA GLY A 513 -38.32 -2.70 -1.90
C GLY A 513 -37.36 -3.05 -0.74
N LYS A 514 -36.87 -4.29 -0.63
CA LYS A 514 -35.83 -4.69 0.33
C LYS A 514 -34.45 -4.56 -0.29
N ASN A 515 -33.43 -4.36 0.57
CA ASN A 515 -32.06 -4.08 0.14
C ASN A 515 -31.04 -5.10 0.65
N ASP A 516 -31.44 -6.08 1.45
CA ASP A 516 -30.51 -6.99 2.10
C ASP A 516 -30.98 -8.44 1.95
N LEU A 517 -30.01 -9.32 1.73
CA LEU A 517 -30.19 -10.77 1.68
C LEU A 517 -29.03 -11.43 2.43
N LYS A 518 -29.36 -12.40 3.27
CA LYS A 518 -28.39 -13.30 3.90
C LYS A 518 -28.38 -14.62 3.15
N ALA A 519 -27.44 -14.78 2.23
CA ALA A 519 -27.28 -15.99 1.45
C ALA A 519 -26.51 -17.03 2.27
N VAL A 520 -27.16 -18.14 2.66
CA VAL A 520 -26.58 -19.16 3.54
C VAL A 520 -25.83 -20.20 2.71
N LEU A 521 -24.51 -20.28 2.93
CA LEU A 521 -23.65 -21.31 2.38
C LEU A 521 -23.34 -22.35 3.46
N LYS A 522 -23.39 -23.65 3.11
CA LYS A 522 -23.07 -24.75 4.02
C LYS A 522 -21.95 -25.61 3.50
N SER A 523 -21.09 -26.05 4.41
CA SER A 523 -20.09 -27.09 4.18
C SER A 523 -20.65 -28.43 4.64
N ALA A 524 -20.54 -29.46 3.81
CA ALA A 524 -20.67 -30.84 4.27
C ALA A 524 -19.59 -31.14 5.33
N ALA A 525 -19.88 -32.03 6.27
CA ALA A 525 -18.96 -32.37 7.36
C ALA A 525 -17.71 -33.13 6.90
N ASP A 526 -17.81 -33.84 5.78
CA ASP A 526 -16.75 -34.61 5.15
C ASP A 526 -16.04 -33.84 4.03
N ALA A 527 -16.41 -32.59 3.74
CA ALA A 527 -15.80 -31.81 2.67
C ALA A 527 -14.31 -31.50 2.93
N ALA A 528 -13.50 -31.56 1.87
CA ALA A 528 -12.10 -31.11 1.91
C ALA A 528 -12.02 -29.60 2.19
N VAL A 529 -11.05 -29.18 3.00
CA VAL A 529 -10.94 -27.78 3.44
C VAL A 529 -10.17 -26.97 2.40
N VAL A 530 -10.89 -26.29 1.52
CA VAL A 530 -10.31 -25.53 0.41
C VAL A 530 -10.80 -24.08 0.39
N ALA A 531 -10.20 -23.26 -0.47
CA ALA A 531 -10.67 -21.93 -0.78
C ALA A 531 -11.02 -21.82 -2.28
N ALA A 532 -11.96 -20.94 -2.61
CA ALA A 532 -12.42 -20.71 -3.97
C ALA A 532 -12.88 -19.26 -4.18
N GLN A 533 -12.73 -18.76 -5.40
CA GLN A 533 -13.42 -17.55 -5.84
C GLN A 533 -14.90 -17.88 -6.10
N VAL A 534 -15.80 -17.11 -5.48
CA VAL A 534 -17.25 -17.25 -5.66
C VAL A 534 -17.85 -15.95 -6.18
N ARG A 535 -18.84 -16.05 -7.07
CA ARG A 535 -19.52 -14.90 -7.66
C ARG A 535 -21.01 -14.97 -7.36
N PHE A 536 -21.55 -13.90 -6.81
CA PHE A 536 -22.99 -13.76 -6.63
C PHE A 536 -23.58 -13.03 -7.83
N ARG A 537 -24.73 -13.49 -8.32
CA ARG A 537 -25.41 -12.91 -9.48
C ARG A 537 -26.88 -12.68 -9.16
N GLY A 538 -27.32 -11.44 -9.32
CA GLY A 538 -28.72 -11.04 -9.18
C GLY A 538 -29.40 -10.92 -10.54
N THR A 539 -30.62 -11.43 -10.64
CA THR A 539 -31.45 -11.35 -11.85
C THR A 539 -32.80 -10.74 -11.50
N ALA A 540 -33.23 -9.73 -12.28
CA ALA A 540 -34.53 -9.08 -12.10
C ALA A 540 -35.08 -8.49 -13.39
N MET A 541 -36.39 -8.22 -13.43
CA MET A 541 -37.05 -7.54 -14.53
C MET A 541 -36.89 -6.02 -14.39
N VAL A 542 -36.05 -5.42 -15.23
CA VAL A 542 -35.81 -3.97 -15.27
C VAL A 542 -36.40 -3.42 -16.56
N ASN A 543 -37.34 -2.48 -16.46
CA ASN A 543 -38.08 -1.91 -17.61
C ASN A 543 -38.66 -2.98 -18.54
N GLY A 544 -39.23 -4.05 -17.97
CA GLY A 544 -39.84 -5.15 -18.75
C GLY A 544 -38.85 -6.11 -19.42
N THR A 545 -37.54 -5.96 -19.17
CA THR A 545 -36.52 -6.86 -19.71
C THR A 545 -35.76 -7.54 -18.56
N GLU A 546 -35.46 -8.83 -18.69
CA GLU A 546 -34.64 -9.53 -17.69
C GLU A 546 -33.20 -9.02 -17.75
N GLN A 547 -32.67 -8.60 -16.61
CA GLN A 547 -31.33 -8.06 -16.47
C GLN A 547 -30.60 -8.78 -15.34
N ALA A 548 -29.33 -9.09 -15.57
CA ALA A 548 -28.47 -9.70 -14.58
C ALA A 548 -27.31 -8.78 -14.19
N ARG A 549 -26.91 -8.82 -12.91
CA ARG A 549 -25.80 -8.06 -12.34
C ARG A 549 -24.95 -8.99 -11.48
N VAL A 550 -23.64 -8.96 -11.70
CA VAL A 550 -22.68 -9.62 -10.79
C VAL A 550 -22.47 -8.71 -9.59
N ALA A 551 -22.45 -9.30 -8.39
CA ALA A 551 -22.15 -8.57 -7.18
C ALA A 551 -20.68 -8.10 -7.19
N LEU A 552 -20.50 -6.83 -6.92
CA LEU A 552 -19.19 -6.21 -6.77
C LEU A 552 -18.72 -6.38 -5.34
N VAL A 553 -17.41 -6.48 -5.20
CA VAL A 553 -16.72 -6.60 -3.92
C VAL A 553 -15.84 -5.38 -3.75
N GLU A 554 -15.90 -4.76 -2.57
CA GLU A 554 -14.97 -3.70 -2.19
C GLU A 554 -13.57 -4.29 -1.94
N GLY A 555 -12.69 -4.10 -2.92
CA GLY A 555 -11.27 -4.36 -2.97
C GLY A 555 -10.47 -3.44 -2.04
N ALA A 556 -9.41 -4.00 -1.46
CA ALA A 556 -8.31 -3.25 -0.87
C ALA A 556 -7.11 -3.18 -1.84
N GLY A 557 -5.94 -2.80 -1.32
CA GLY A 557 -4.71 -2.70 -2.09
C GLY A 557 -4.48 -1.31 -2.68
N THR A 558 -5.46 -0.40 -2.54
CA THR A 558 -5.30 1.03 -2.87
C THR A 558 -5.52 1.99 -1.71
N LEU A 559 -4.52 2.84 -1.51
CA LEU A 559 -4.54 3.92 -0.52
C LEU A 559 -4.90 5.28 -1.13
N CYS A 560 -4.93 5.37 -2.46
CA CYS A 560 -5.41 6.54 -3.20
C CYS A 560 -6.11 6.08 -4.50
N PRO A 561 -7.36 5.61 -4.43
CA PRO A 561 -8.15 5.34 -5.63
C PRO A 561 -8.40 6.63 -6.40
N VAL A 562 -8.37 6.57 -7.73
CA VAL A 562 -8.77 7.68 -8.61
C VAL A 562 -10.27 7.64 -8.88
N SER A 563 -10.86 6.45 -8.82
CA SER A 563 -12.30 6.26 -8.92
C SER A 563 -12.80 5.15 -7.98
N PRO A 564 -14.10 5.12 -7.64
CA PRO A 564 -14.68 3.99 -6.92
C PRO A 564 -14.48 2.63 -7.63
N ALA A 565 -14.33 2.62 -8.96
CA ALA A 565 -14.08 1.40 -9.72
C ALA A 565 -12.71 0.77 -9.40
N ASP A 566 -11.73 1.57 -8.94
CA ASP A 566 -10.41 1.09 -8.51
C ASP A 566 -10.45 0.27 -7.21
N ARG A 567 -11.63 0.10 -6.63
CA ARG A 567 -11.87 -0.78 -5.49
C ARG A 567 -12.93 -1.81 -5.81
N GLN A 568 -13.30 -2.03 -7.08
CA GLN A 568 -14.32 -3.02 -7.41
C GLN A 568 -13.68 -4.29 -7.97
N VAL A 569 -13.93 -5.40 -7.28
CA VAL A 569 -13.49 -6.74 -7.68
C VAL A 569 -14.73 -7.59 -7.96
N PRO A 570 -14.76 -8.45 -9.00
CA PRO A 570 -15.98 -9.14 -9.41
C PRO A 570 -16.24 -10.46 -8.65
N ALA A 571 -15.46 -10.78 -7.62
CA ALA A 571 -15.57 -12.04 -6.90
C ALA A 571 -15.16 -11.91 -5.43
N SER A 572 -15.89 -12.63 -4.57
CA SER A 572 -15.48 -12.90 -3.20
C SER A 572 -14.50 -14.07 -3.19
N VAL A 573 -13.67 -14.18 -2.16
CA VAL A 573 -12.94 -15.43 -1.87
C VAL A 573 -13.57 -16.07 -0.64
N LEU A 574 -14.02 -17.32 -0.82
CA LEU A 574 -14.50 -18.18 0.26
C LEU A 574 -13.36 -19.09 0.69
N ALA A 575 -13.05 -19.10 2.00
CA ALA A 575 -12.17 -20.08 2.60
C ALA A 575 -12.96 -20.94 3.58
N MET A 576 -12.80 -22.25 3.44
CA MET A 576 -13.21 -23.18 4.49
C MET A 576 -12.21 -23.07 5.65
N THR A 577 -12.70 -22.87 6.87
CA THR A 577 -11.87 -22.67 8.05
C THR A 577 -11.96 -23.83 9.04
N MET A 578 -10.87 -24.09 9.76
CA MET A 578 -10.80 -25.09 10.84
C MET A 578 -10.20 -24.41 12.06
N VAL A 579 -10.63 -24.74 13.28
CA VAL A 579 -10.10 -24.12 14.51
C VAL A 579 -8.77 -24.74 14.91
N ALA A 580 -7.77 -23.92 15.23
CA ALA A 580 -6.48 -24.37 15.76
C ALA A 580 -6.67 -25.07 17.12
N PRO A 581 -6.25 -26.35 17.28
CA PRO A 581 -6.47 -27.11 18.51
C PRO A 581 -5.38 -26.84 19.55
N ILE A 582 -4.92 -25.59 19.63
CA ILE A 582 -3.86 -25.16 20.56
C ILE A 582 -4.19 -23.78 21.14
N ASP A 583 -3.65 -23.50 22.32
CA ASP A 583 -3.35 -22.14 22.78
C ASP A 583 -1.85 -22.01 23.05
N VAL A 584 -1.31 -20.81 22.83
CA VAL A 584 0.07 -20.44 23.18
C VAL A 584 -0.01 -19.39 24.27
N LEU A 585 0.41 -19.74 25.48
CA LEU A 585 0.32 -18.88 26.65
C LEU A 585 1.72 -18.36 27.02
N VAL A 586 1.86 -17.03 27.12
CA VAL A 586 3.13 -16.44 27.57
C VAL A 586 3.21 -16.53 29.09
N ILE A 587 4.21 -17.22 29.61
CA ILE A 587 4.46 -17.26 31.06
C ILE A 587 4.86 -15.86 31.54
N ASP A 588 4.26 -15.45 32.66
CA ASP A 588 4.41 -14.10 33.23
C ASP A 588 4.00 -12.96 32.29
N ARG A 589 2.88 -13.11 31.57
CA ARG A 589 2.36 -12.10 30.64
C ARG A 589 2.25 -10.65 31.16
N GLU A 590 2.18 -10.45 32.47
CA GLU A 590 2.12 -9.13 33.12
C GLU A 590 3.49 -8.59 33.58
N ARG A 591 4.55 -9.41 33.52
CA ARG A 591 5.88 -9.07 34.04
C ARG A 591 6.80 -8.58 32.92
N GLN A 592 7.62 -7.58 33.25
CA GLN A 592 8.74 -7.15 32.42
C GLN A 592 10.01 -7.89 32.83
N ARG A 593 10.80 -8.34 31.86
CA ARG A 593 12.03 -9.09 32.08
C ARG A 593 13.24 -8.27 31.69
N ASP A 594 14.18 -8.14 32.62
CA ASP A 594 15.48 -7.51 32.35
C ASP A 594 16.30 -8.42 31.44
N VAL A 595 16.76 -7.87 30.32
CA VAL A 595 17.55 -8.60 29.32
C VAL A 595 18.74 -7.76 28.90
N HIS A 596 19.93 -8.35 28.92
CA HIS A 596 21.14 -7.68 28.45
C HIS A 596 21.08 -7.50 26.93
N ARG A 597 21.29 -6.27 26.45
CA ARG A 597 21.39 -6.00 25.01
C ARG A 597 22.56 -6.77 24.38
N GLY A 598 22.40 -7.18 23.13
CA GLY A 598 23.32 -8.04 22.39
C GLY A 598 23.14 -9.53 22.67
N THR A 599 22.17 -9.97 23.48
CA THR A 599 22.01 -11.38 23.89
C THR A 599 20.71 -12.01 23.38
N THR A 600 20.53 -13.32 23.58
CA THR A 600 19.28 -14.03 23.29
C THR A 600 18.52 -14.32 24.59
N TYR A 601 17.29 -13.80 24.70
CA TYR A 601 16.38 -14.11 25.81
C TYR A 601 15.51 -15.33 25.47
N LEU A 602 15.49 -16.33 26.34
CA LEU A 602 14.67 -17.53 26.20
C LEU A 602 13.33 -17.32 26.92
N ALA A 603 12.30 -16.92 26.17
CA ALA A 603 10.98 -16.69 26.72
C ALA A 603 10.24 -18.01 26.96
N GLU A 604 9.81 -18.26 28.19
CA GLU A 604 9.03 -19.45 28.53
C GLU A 604 7.57 -19.30 28.08
N LEU A 605 7.06 -20.32 27.38
CA LEU A 605 5.69 -20.41 26.88
C LEU A 605 5.06 -21.72 27.35
N GLU A 606 3.77 -21.68 27.67
CA GLU A 606 2.94 -22.87 27.88
C GLU A 606 2.12 -23.17 26.63
N ILE A 607 2.13 -24.44 26.22
CA ILE A 607 1.40 -24.96 25.06
C ILE A 607 0.25 -25.82 25.55
N VAL A 608 -0.97 -25.29 25.41
CA VAL A 608 -2.19 -26.02 25.73
C VAL A 608 -2.69 -26.67 24.45
N ARG A 609 -2.83 -28.01 24.43
CA ARG A 609 -3.43 -28.74 23.31
C ARG A 609 -4.87 -29.11 23.63
N LYS A 610 -5.76 -28.94 22.66
CA LYS A 610 -7.21 -29.13 22.79
C LYS A 610 -7.69 -30.24 21.87
N ASP A 611 -8.93 -30.68 22.07
CA ASP A 611 -9.65 -31.55 21.14
C ASP A 611 -8.90 -32.84 20.78
N GLY A 612 -8.13 -33.39 21.73
CA GLY A 612 -7.34 -34.61 21.53
C GLY A 612 -6.08 -34.44 20.68
N PHE A 613 -5.75 -33.22 20.24
CA PHE A 613 -4.51 -32.94 19.52
C PHE A 613 -3.29 -33.21 20.42
N SER A 614 -2.31 -33.96 19.89
CA SER A 614 -1.08 -34.30 20.59
C SER A 614 0.18 -34.04 19.75
N GLY A 615 0.00 -33.49 18.55
CA GLY A 615 1.06 -33.27 17.59
C GLY A 615 2.07 -32.19 17.98
N GLU A 616 3.06 -32.06 17.10
CA GLU A 616 4.07 -31.01 17.14
C GLU A 616 3.44 -29.62 16.98
N VAL A 617 4.01 -28.62 17.65
CA VAL A 617 3.62 -27.20 17.49
C VAL A 617 4.85 -26.40 17.08
N THR A 618 4.72 -25.62 16.00
CA THR A 618 5.80 -24.71 15.57
C THR A 618 5.52 -23.30 16.07
N LEU A 619 6.44 -22.73 16.85
CA LEU A 619 6.41 -21.35 17.32
C LEU A 619 7.18 -20.45 16.35
N VAL A 620 6.56 -19.37 15.93
CA VAL A 620 7.15 -18.40 14.97
C VAL A 620 6.79 -16.99 15.42
N MET A 621 7.73 -16.05 15.26
CA MET A 621 7.39 -14.64 15.39
C MET A 621 6.37 -14.26 14.31
N THR A 622 5.41 -13.40 14.64
CA THR A 622 4.49 -12.89 13.60
C THR A 622 5.16 -11.81 12.76
N GLY A 623 4.61 -11.50 11.59
CA GLY A 623 4.93 -10.27 10.86
C GLY A 623 4.48 -9.03 11.62
N GLN A 624 3.41 -9.10 12.41
CA GLN A 624 2.90 -7.96 13.17
C GLN A 624 3.91 -7.43 14.19
N GLN A 625 4.02 -6.11 14.24
CA GLN A 625 4.90 -5.39 15.15
C GLN A 625 4.04 -4.60 16.15
N ASP A 626 4.45 -4.58 17.42
CA ASP A 626 3.91 -3.61 18.39
C ASP A 626 4.70 -2.29 18.32
N ARG A 627 6.02 -2.41 18.27
CA ARG A 627 6.98 -1.32 18.07
C ARG A 627 7.98 -1.78 17.02
N ASN A 628 8.73 -0.83 16.44
CA ASN A 628 9.85 -1.15 15.56
C ASN A 628 10.78 -2.18 16.22
N ARG A 629 10.96 -3.34 15.59
CA ARG A 629 11.81 -4.43 16.11
C ARG A 629 13.28 -4.03 16.18
N GLN A 630 13.73 -3.11 15.34
CA GLN A 630 15.12 -2.60 15.36
C GLN A 630 16.16 -3.73 15.38
N GLY A 631 15.96 -4.74 14.53
CA GLY A 631 16.82 -5.93 14.44
C GLY A 631 16.50 -7.05 15.45
N MET A 632 15.55 -6.87 16.36
CA MET A 632 15.04 -7.98 17.17
C MET A 632 14.47 -9.08 16.26
N ARG A 633 14.85 -10.32 16.55
CA ARG A 633 14.41 -11.50 15.79
C ARG A 633 14.18 -12.66 16.73
N GLY A 634 13.26 -13.54 16.34
CA GLY A 634 13.11 -14.84 16.97
C GLY A 634 13.26 -15.94 15.94
N GLU A 635 13.70 -17.11 16.40
CA GLU A 635 13.89 -18.28 15.55
C GLU A 635 12.67 -19.19 15.59
N THR A 636 12.37 -19.83 14.47
CA THR A 636 11.37 -20.89 14.41
C THR A 636 11.73 -21.98 15.41
N THR A 637 10.83 -22.23 16.36
CA THR A 637 11.06 -23.19 17.45
C THR A 637 10.02 -24.30 17.37
N VAL A 638 10.49 -25.53 17.27
CA VAL A 638 9.64 -26.73 17.27
C VAL A 638 9.41 -27.20 18.69
N VAL A 639 8.14 -27.36 19.08
CA VAL A 639 7.72 -27.95 20.35
C VAL A 639 7.29 -29.39 20.09
N PRO A 640 8.02 -30.39 20.63
CA PRO A 640 7.72 -31.79 20.40
C PRO A 640 6.29 -32.18 20.85
N PRO A 641 5.74 -33.29 20.30
CA PRO A 641 4.48 -33.88 20.75
C PRO A 641 4.43 -34.06 22.28
N GLY A 642 3.29 -33.71 22.88
CA GLY A 642 3.06 -33.86 24.34
C GLY A 642 3.73 -32.82 25.25
N GLU A 643 4.77 -32.12 24.79
CA GLU A 643 5.46 -31.12 25.62
C GLU A 643 4.61 -29.87 25.88
N THR A 644 4.42 -29.51 27.14
CA THR A 644 3.56 -28.39 27.54
C THR A 644 4.32 -27.10 27.80
N ARG A 645 5.66 -27.15 27.86
CA ARG A 645 6.52 -25.98 28.05
C ARG A 645 7.53 -25.87 26.92
N ALA A 646 7.78 -24.64 26.48
CA ALA A 646 8.76 -24.35 25.45
C ALA A 646 9.51 -23.04 25.76
N PHE A 647 10.75 -22.95 25.29
CA PHE A 647 11.54 -21.72 25.34
C PHE A 647 11.66 -21.14 23.94
N TYR A 648 11.10 -19.95 23.73
CA TYR A 648 11.17 -19.22 22.47
C TYR A 648 12.32 -18.21 22.50
N PRO A 649 13.32 -18.34 21.61
CA PRO A 649 14.49 -17.46 21.60
C PRO A 649 14.17 -16.11 20.97
N CYS A 650 14.44 -15.04 21.71
CA CYS A 650 14.33 -13.65 21.29
C CYS A 650 15.72 -13.01 21.29
N PHE A 651 16.36 -12.87 20.13
CA PHE A 651 17.61 -12.12 20.03
C PHE A 651 17.36 -10.62 20.13
N MET A 652 18.12 -9.96 21.00
CA MET A 652 18.00 -8.55 21.35
C MET A 652 19.26 -7.80 20.96
N PRO A 653 19.29 -7.02 19.86
CA PRO A 653 20.50 -6.34 19.42
C PRO A 653 21.10 -5.35 20.42
N GLU A 654 22.41 -5.10 20.32
CA GLU A 654 23.18 -4.28 21.27
C GLU A 654 22.78 -2.79 21.26
N TRP A 655 22.21 -2.28 20.16
CA TRP A 655 21.82 -0.87 20.01
C TRP A 655 20.42 -0.54 20.53
N LEU A 656 19.68 -1.54 21.04
CA LEU A 656 18.36 -1.28 21.61
C LEU A 656 18.46 -0.34 22.81
N ALA A 657 17.64 0.70 22.80
CA ALA A 657 17.54 1.65 23.90
C ALA A 657 17.02 1.01 25.20
N THR A 658 17.55 1.47 26.34
CA THR A 658 17.27 0.98 27.70
C THR A 658 16.14 1.70 28.41
N ASP A 659 15.63 2.77 27.82
CA ASP A 659 14.57 3.63 28.36
C ASP A 659 13.16 3.24 27.90
N ILE A 660 13.05 2.26 26.99
CA ILE A 660 11.76 1.76 26.49
C ILE A 660 11.66 0.24 26.57
N THR A 661 10.46 -0.23 26.87
CA THR A 661 10.13 -1.66 26.82
C THR A 661 10.15 -2.19 25.38
N ARG A 662 10.59 -3.42 25.21
CA ARG A 662 10.64 -4.15 23.94
C ARG A 662 9.63 -5.30 23.98
N ARG A 663 9.01 -5.56 22.84
CA ARG A 663 7.91 -6.53 22.74
C ARG A 663 8.07 -7.41 21.52
N MET A 664 7.87 -8.70 21.71
CA MET A 664 7.78 -9.68 20.64
C MET A 664 6.42 -10.37 20.67
N ILE A 665 5.82 -10.51 19.50
CA ILE A 665 4.57 -11.23 19.32
C ILE A 665 4.94 -12.56 18.64
N VAL A 666 4.40 -13.66 19.16
CA VAL A 666 4.63 -15.03 18.69
C VAL A 666 3.29 -15.67 18.41
N HIS A 667 3.23 -16.57 17.42
CA HIS A 667 2.11 -17.48 17.23
C HIS A 667 2.60 -18.93 17.20
N GLY A 668 1.69 -19.85 17.50
CA GLY A 668 1.88 -21.28 17.30
C GLY A 668 1.18 -21.75 16.03
N ILE A 669 1.75 -22.74 15.36
CA ILE A 669 1.19 -23.42 14.21
C ILE A 669 1.04 -24.90 14.56
N ALA A 670 -0.18 -25.42 14.47
CA ALA A 670 -0.50 -26.83 14.60
C ALA A 670 -0.89 -27.40 13.23
N VAL A 671 -0.41 -28.59 12.89
CA VAL A 671 -0.77 -29.27 11.64
C VAL A 671 -1.88 -30.28 11.91
N VAL A 672 -3.04 -30.09 11.29
CA VAL A 672 -4.22 -30.95 11.48
C VAL A 672 -4.71 -31.42 10.11
N PRO A 673 -4.94 -32.72 9.89
CA PRO A 673 -5.54 -33.19 8.66
C PRO A 673 -7.00 -32.71 8.56
N ASP A 674 -7.41 -32.28 7.37
CA ASP A 674 -8.82 -32.08 7.04
C ASP A 674 -9.55 -33.44 6.91
N PRO A 675 -10.88 -33.47 6.72
CA PRO A 675 -11.63 -34.74 6.59
C PRO A 675 -11.14 -35.70 5.50
N HIS A 676 -10.40 -35.20 4.51
CA HIS A 676 -9.80 -35.98 3.43
C HIS A 676 -8.32 -36.35 3.70
N GLY A 677 -7.78 -35.98 4.87
CA GLY A 677 -6.40 -36.26 5.26
C GLY A 677 -5.38 -35.21 4.80
N ASN A 678 -5.80 -34.11 4.15
CA ASN A 678 -4.86 -33.09 3.71
C ASN A 678 -4.37 -32.26 4.90
N PRO A 679 -3.06 -32.03 5.06
CA PRO A 679 -2.54 -31.25 6.18
C PRO A 679 -2.95 -29.77 6.07
N ARG A 680 -3.52 -29.23 7.16
CA ARG A 680 -3.85 -27.81 7.31
C ARG A 680 -3.03 -27.22 8.44
N TYR A 681 -2.44 -26.05 8.19
CA TYR A 681 -1.54 -25.38 9.13
C TYR A 681 -2.33 -24.30 9.88
N LEU A 682 -2.76 -24.60 11.09
CA LEU A 682 -3.65 -23.76 11.87
C LEU A 682 -2.88 -22.87 12.83
N THR A 683 -2.99 -21.56 12.64
CA THR A 683 -2.21 -20.54 13.34
C THR A 683 -3.01 -19.96 14.50
N LYS A 684 -2.35 -19.89 15.67
CA LYS A 684 -2.90 -19.35 16.91
C LYS A 684 -1.97 -18.27 17.48
N PRO A 685 -2.39 -17.00 17.55
CA PRO A 685 -1.64 -15.96 18.26
C PRO A 685 -1.42 -16.32 19.72
N GLY A 686 -0.27 -15.94 20.27
CA GLY A 686 -0.04 -15.97 21.71
C GLY A 686 -1.04 -15.09 22.46
N ASP A 687 -1.39 -15.48 23.68
CA ASP A 687 -2.35 -14.75 24.52
C ASP A 687 -1.84 -13.37 24.99
N ALA A 688 -0.52 -13.17 24.92
CA ALA A 688 0.15 -11.94 25.29
C ALA A 688 1.44 -11.71 24.49
N ARG A 689 2.12 -10.60 24.80
CA ARG A 689 3.40 -10.21 24.18
C ARG A 689 4.55 -10.59 25.13
N ILE A 690 5.64 -11.13 24.59
CA ILE A 690 6.89 -11.30 25.33
C ILE A 690 7.46 -9.90 25.59
N THR A 691 7.49 -9.48 26.86
CA THR A 691 7.86 -8.10 27.25
C THR A 691 9.20 -8.06 27.96
N MET A 692 10.14 -7.29 27.41
CA MET A 692 11.53 -7.19 27.87
C MET A 692 11.91 -5.73 28.10
N ILE A 693 12.81 -5.46 29.04
CA ILE A 693 13.46 -4.16 29.25
C ILE A 693 14.97 -4.36 29.14
N MET A 694 15.65 -3.44 28.44
CA MET A 694 17.07 -3.62 28.12
C MET A 694 17.97 -3.13 29.24
N GLU A 695 18.96 -3.94 29.60
CA GLU A 695 20.09 -3.57 30.44
C GLU A 695 21.40 -3.47 29.63
N GLY A 696 22.50 -3.12 30.32
CA GLY A 696 23.84 -3.02 29.72
C GLY A 696 24.29 -4.29 28.99
N ALA A 697 25.13 -4.13 27.98
CA ALA A 697 25.64 -5.24 27.15
C ALA A 697 26.61 -6.14 27.92
N LEU A 698 26.62 -7.43 27.59
CA LEU A 698 27.62 -8.38 28.10
C LEU A 698 28.93 -8.38 27.30
N LEU A 699 28.89 -7.91 26.06
CA LEU A 699 30.03 -7.83 25.15
C LEU A 699 29.99 -6.49 24.44
N LYS A 700 31.16 -5.86 24.29
CA LYS A 700 31.35 -4.65 23.48
C LYS A 700 32.56 -4.81 22.58
N LEU A 701 32.41 -4.56 21.29
CA LEU A 701 33.48 -4.40 20.32
C LEU A 701 33.80 -2.91 20.17
N ALA A 702 35.09 -2.60 20.06
CA ALA A 702 35.61 -1.30 19.69
C ALA A 702 36.72 -1.45 18.64
N LEU A 703 36.64 -0.64 17.58
CA LEU A 703 37.70 -0.50 16.60
C LEU A 703 38.60 0.66 17.03
N ASN A 704 39.92 0.48 17.00
CA ASN A 704 40.85 1.57 17.35
C ASN A 704 40.80 2.71 16.32
N SER A 705 40.37 2.42 15.10
CA SER A 705 40.08 3.39 14.06
C SER A 705 38.84 2.94 13.30
N ALA A 706 37.80 3.77 13.33
CA ALA A 706 36.54 3.49 12.63
C ALA A 706 36.60 3.86 11.13
N SER A 707 37.68 4.50 10.68
CA SER A 707 37.92 4.82 9.28
C SER A 707 39.38 4.49 8.95
N VAL A 708 39.61 3.70 7.92
CA VAL A 708 40.93 3.23 7.49
C VAL A 708 41.05 3.27 5.97
N SER A 709 42.25 3.58 5.47
CA SER A 709 42.54 3.56 4.03
C SER A 709 43.32 2.31 3.65
N ALA A 710 42.98 1.72 2.50
CA ALA A 710 43.67 0.57 1.93
C ALA A 710 44.05 0.82 0.47
N GLU A 711 45.15 0.20 0.04
CA GLU A 711 45.53 0.14 -1.37
C GLU A 711 44.88 -1.08 -2.04
N GLN A 712 44.52 -0.96 -3.32
CA GLN A 712 44.09 -2.11 -4.11
C GLN A 712 45.23 -3.12 -4.23
N GLY A 713 44.95 -4.41 -4.07
CA GLY A 713 45.96 -5.46 -3.97
C GLY A 713 46.69 -5.54 -2.63
N GLY A 714 46.41 -4.62 -1.70
CA GLY A 714 47.10 -4.49 -0.42
C GLY A 714 46.43 -5.23 0.75
N VAL A 715 47.06 -5.12 1.92
CA VAL A 715 46.52 -5.62 3.19
C VAL A 715 46.42 -4.44 4.16
N VAL A 716 45.25 -4.28 4.79
CA VAL A 716 45.05 -3.31 5.88
C VAL A 716 44.84 -4.05 7.20
N GLU A 717 45.49 -3.55 8.24
CA GLU A 717 45.36 -4.06 9.60
C GLU A 717 44.44 -3.13 10.40
N VAL A 718 43.38 -3.70 10.98
CA VAL A 718 42.41 -2.99 11.82
C VAL A 718 42.52 -3.53 13.25
N PRO A 719 43.21 -2.83 14.15
CA PRO A 719 43.27 -3.22 15.55
C PRO A 719 41.90 -3.12 16.20
N VAL A 720 41.52 -4.17 16.93
CA VAL A 720 40.24 -4.27 17.63
C VAL A 720 40.47 -4.57 19.10
N SER A 721 39.54 -4.10 19.93
CA SER A 721 39.45 -4.46 21.35
C SER A 721 38.02 -4.85 21.71
N ILE A 722 37.89 -5.75 22.67
CA ILE A 722 36.61 -6.14 23.23
C ILE A 722 36.56 -5.85 24.73
N SER A 723 35.38 -5.52 25.23
CA SER A 723 35.07 -5.51 26.66
C SER A 723 34.02 -6.58 26.92
N ARG A 724 34.35 -7.53 27.80
CA ARG A 724 33.49 -8.67 28.14
C ARG A 724 33.12 -8.63 29.63
N SER A 725 31.86 -8.88 29.93
CA SER A 725 31.38 -9.05 31.30
C SER A 725 31.96 -10.33 31.91
N ALA A 726 32.21 -10.31 33.22
CA ALA A 726 32.57 -11.53 33.97
C ALA A 726 31.49 -12.62 33.87
N ARG A 727 30.25 -12.27 33.51
CA ARG A 727 29.15 -13.21 33.22
C ARG A 727 29.23 -13.88 31.85
N LEU A 728 30.24 -13.54 31.03
CA LEU A 728 30.45 -14.09 29.69
C LEU A 728 31.91 -14.58 29.49
N PRO A 729 32.35 -15.63 30.21
CA PRO A 729 33.72 -16.16 30.13
C PRO A 729 33.91 -17.08 28.90
N LEU A 730 33.48 -16.64 27.72
CA LEU A 730 33.48 -17.43 26.48
C LEU A 730 34.46 -16.85 25.45
N PRO A 731 35.00 -17.70 24.55
CA PRO A 731 35.76 -17.21 23.39
C PRO A 731 34.86 -16.32 22.51
N VAL A 732 35.49 -15.34 21.85
CA VAL A 732 34.83 -14.38 20.99
C VAL A 732 35.44 -14.43 19.59
N THR A 733 34.61 -14.66 18.57
CA THR A 733 34.98 -14.56 17.17
C THR A 733 34.68 -13.15 16.66
N VAL A 734 35.68 -12.45 16.14
CA VAL A 734 35.53 -11.15 15.48
C VAL A 734 35.60 -11.34 13.96
N GLN A 735 34.61 -10.84 13.23
CA GLN A 735 34.47 -11.07 11.79
C GLN A 735 34.05 -9.80 11.05
N LEU A 736 34.62 -9.59 9.86
CA LEU A 736 34.20 -8.58 8.89
C LEU A 736 33.05 -9.12 8.02
N HIS A 737 31.99 -8.34 7.86
CA HIS A 737 30.91 -8.62 6.90
C HIS A 737 31.22 -7.91 5.59
N VAL A 738 31.45 -8.71 4.54
CA VAL A 738 31.76 -8.22 3.19
C VAL A 738 30.45 -8.15 2.38
N PRO A 739 30.07 -6.97 1.85
CA PRO A 739 28.91 -6.84 0.96
C PRO A 739 29.01 -7.74 -0.27
N GLU A 740 27.87 -8.12 -0.83
CA GLU A 740 27.81 -8.99 -2.01
C GLU A 740 28.62 -8.42 -3.19
N GLU A 741 28.61 -7.09 -3.39
CA GLU A 741 29.35 -6.44 -4.49
C GLU A 741 30.87 -6.61 -4.39
N LEU A 742 31.36 -6.89 -3.17
CA LEU A 742 32.77 -7.05 -2.82
C LEU A 742 33.17 -8.49 -2.51
N GLN A 743 32.25 -9.44 -2.64
CA GLN A 743 32.59 -10.85 -2.43
C GLN A 743 33.72 -11.29 -3.36
N GLY A 744 34.75 -11.90 -2.77
CA GLY A 744 35.97 -12.31 -3.48
C GLY A 744 37.01 -11.21 -3.66
N LEU A 745 36.63 -9.92 -3.55
CA LEU A 745 37.54 -8.77 -3.60
C LEU A 745 38.08 -8.37 -2.22
N LEU A 746 37.28 -8.49 -1.17
CA LEU A 746 37.75 -8.36 0.21
C LEU A 746 37.79 -9.74 0.87
N ARG A 747 38.88 -10.05 1.54
CA ARG A 747 39.05 -11.28 2.34
C ARG A 747 39.53 -10.91 3.72
N CYS A 748 38.89 -11.47 4.74
CA CYS A 748 39.29 -11.27 6.13
C CYS A 748 39.00 -12.57 6.88
N ALA A 749 40.05 -13.22 7.36
CA ALA A 749 39.89 -14.41 8.21
C ALA A 749 39.29 -13.97 9.57
N PRO A 750 38.35 -14.74 10.16
CA PRO A 750 37.86 -14.46 11.49
C PRO A 750 39.01 -14.44 12.52
N LEU A 751 38.94 -13.49 13.44
CA LEU A 751 39.87 -13.34 14.56
C LEU A 751 39.27 -13.97 15.82
N GLU A 752 39.96 -14.95 16.39
CA GLU A 752 39.54 -15.62 17.62
C GLU A 752 40.21 -15.01 18.86
N LEU A 753 39.39 -14.59 19.83
CA LEU A 753 39.84 -14.01 21.10
C LEU A 753 39.38 -14.90 22.27
N VAL A 754 40.32 -15.64 22.84
CA VAL A 754 40.06 -16.51 24.02
C VAL A 754 39.79 -15.68 25.29
N PRO A 755 39.13 -16.25 26.32
CA PRO A 755 38.97 -15.58 27.60
C PRO A 755 40.30 -15.08 28.18
N GLY A 756 40.36 -13.80 28.55
CA GLY A 756 41.57 -13.14 29.05
C GLY A 756 42.45 -12.48 27.98
N SER A 757 42.16 -12.71 26.69
CA SER A 757 42.70 -11.93 25.57
C SER A 757 41.60 -11.04 24.99
N ASP A 758 41.76 -9.72 25.16
CA ASP A 758 40.72 -8.73 24.84
C ASP A 758 41.09 -7.82 23.67
N THR A 759 42.24 -8.06 23.02
CA THR A 759 42.73 -7.27 21.88
C THR A 759 43.26 -8.16 20.76
N GLY A 760 43.14 -7.70 19.53
CA GLY A 760 43.68 -8.38 18.36
C GLY A 760 43.66 -7.50 17.12
N VAL A 761 43.99 -8.07 15.96
CA VAL A 761 44.09 -7.34 14.70
C VAL A 761 43.34 -8.10 13.61
N LEU A 762 42.34 -7.46 13.02
CA LEU A 762 41.70 -7.96 11.79
C LEU A 762 42.59 -7.60 10.60
N ARG A 763 42.99 -8.60 9.82
CA ARG A 763 43.73 -8.40 8.57
C ARG A 763 42.74 -8.48 7.41
N ILE A 764 42.57 -7.38 6.69
CA ILE A 764 41.69 -7.30 5.53
C ILE A 764 42.56 -7.23 4.28
N GLU A 765 42.47 -8.26 3.45
CA GLU A 765 43.15 -8.34 2.16
C GLU A 765 42.21 -7.83 1.07
N ALA A 766 42.71 -6.91 0.25
CA ALA A 766 41.98 -6.32 -0.87
C ALA A 766 42.56 -6.81 -2.20
N GLY A 767 41.69 -7.18 -3.14
CA GLY A 767 42.08 -7.48 -4.52
C GLY A 767 42.42 -6.24 -5.34
N GLU A 768 42.87 -6.43 -6.57
CA GLU A 768 43.05 -5.37 -7.56
C GLU A 768 41.81 -5.25 -8.45
N ASP A 769 40.89 -4.36 -8.10
CA ASP A 769 39.68 -4.12 -8.90
C ASP A 769 39.17 -2.69 -8.71
N SER A 770 38.84 -2.02 -9.82
CA SER A 770 38.24 -0.68 -9.83
C SER A 770 36.96 -0.56 -9.01
N ARG A 771 36.21 -1.65 -8.82
CA ARG A 771 35.01 -1.68 -7.97
C ARG A 771 35.31 -1.29 -6.53
N LEU A 772 36.53 -1.51 -6.03
CA LEU A 772 36.91 -1.12 -4.67
C LEU A 772 36.98 0.40 -4.47
N GLN A 773 37.08 1.20 -5.53
CA GLN A 773 37.30 2.65 -5.40
C GLN A 773 36.22 3.38 -4.57
N GLY A 774 36.70 4.33 -3.76
CA GLY A 774 35.87 5.15 -2.87
C GLY A 774 35.79 4.58 -1.45
N VAL A 775 34.84 5.07 -0.67
CA VAL A 775 34.63 4.67 0.72
C VAL A 775 33.54 3.62 0.81
N TRP A 776 33.83 2.54 1.54
CA TRP A 776 32.92 1.44 1.81
C TRP A 776 32.52 1.40 3.28
N PRO A 777 31.23 1.56 3.61
CA PRO A 777 30.74 1.31 4.96
C PRO A 777 30.62 -0.21 5.17
N LEU A 778 31.44 -0.76 6.06
CA LEU A 778 31.49 -2.18 6.41
C LEU A 778 31.07 -2.40 7.87
N LYS A 779 30.64 -3.62 8.18
CA LYS A 779 30.28 -4.04 9.55
C LYS A 779 31.30 -5.03 10.08
N VAL A 780 31.71 -4.84 11.34
CA VAL A 780 32.52 -5.80 12.10
C VAL A 780 31.71 -6.29 13.28
N THR A 781 31.66 -7.60 13.49
CA THR A 781 30.90 -8.22 14.59
C THR A 781 31.80 -9.07 15.47
N ALA A 782 31.65 -8.93 16.79
CA ALA A 782 32.21 -9.82 17.79
C ALA A 782 31.09 -10.72 18.34
N THR A 783 31.27 -12.04 18.29
CA THR A 783 30.25 -13.02 18.69
C THR A 783 30.81 -14.02 19.70
N ALA A 784 30.10 -14.23 20.80
CA ALA A 784 30.30 -15.36 21.72
C ALA A 784 29.07 -16.28 21.74
N MET A 785 29.24 -17.60 21.84
CA MET A 785 28.14 -18.57 21.78
C MET A 785 27.83 -19.16 23.16
N GLN A 786 26.78 -18.66 23.83
CA GLN A 786 26.28 -19.23 25.08
C GLN A 786 25.65 -20.60 24.84
N ASP A 787 25.99 -21.57 25.69
CA ASP A 787 25.57 -22.98 25.57
C ASP A 787 25.84 -23.59 24.18
N GLY A 788 26.84 -23.06 23.46
CA GLY A 788 27.17 -23.46 22.08
C GLY A 788 26.10 -23.11 21.03
N ARG A 789 25.03 -22.40 21.40
CA ARG A 789 23.86 -22.15 20.53
C ARG A 789 23.44 -20.69 20.46
N TRP A 790 23.46 -19.96 21.56
CA TRP A 790 22.84 -18.64 21.65
C TRP A 790 23.87 -17.52 21.51
N PRO A 791 23.79 -16.68 20.48
CA PRO A 791 24.81 -15.69 20.24
C PRO A 791 24.67 -14.50 21.19
N VAL A 792 25.83 -14.02 21.66
CA VAL A 792 26.03 -12.70 22.25
C VAL A 792 26.86 -11.88 21.29
N ILE A 793 26.25 -10.85 20.68
CA ILE A 793 26.82 -10.09 19.56
C ILE A 793 27.03 -8.64 19.97
N SER A 794 28.20 -8.11 19.61
CA SER A 794 28.46 -6.68 19.54
C SER A 794 28.93 -6.30 18.14
N GLU A 795 28.50 -5.14 17.65
CA GLU A 795 28.83 -4.68 16.30
C GLU A 795 29.52 -3.32 16.32
N SER A 796 30.33 -3.05 15.31
CA SER A 796 30.97 -1.76 15.06
C SER A 796 31.03 -1.47 13.56
N ASP A 797 30.92 -0.18 13.22
CA ASP A 797 31.03 0.33 11.85
C ASP A 797 32.49 0.60 11.49
N LEU A 798 32.89 0.19 10.28
CA LEU A 798 34.21 0.44 9.70
C LEU A 798 34.04 1.10 8.33
N GLU A 799 34.55 2.31 8.16
CA GLU A 799 34.72 2.92 6.84
C GLU A 799 36.06 2.49 6.24
N LEU A 800 36.00 1.73 5.14
CA LEU A 800 37.19 1.30 4.40
C LEU A 800 37.31 2.10 3.11
N GLY A 801 38.29 3.00 3.04
CA GLY A 801 38.55 3.85 1.89
C GLY A 801 39.61 3.31 0.94
N PHE A 802 39.31 3.28 -0.36
CA PHE A 802 40.29 3.06 -1.42
C PHE A 802 40.45 4.36 -2.21
N PRO A 803 41.54 5.12 -1.99
CA PRO A 803 41.76 6.39 -2.67
C PRO A 803 41.84 6.17 -4.19
N VAL A 804 41.24 7.09 -4.94
CA VAL A 804 41.35 7.11 -6.40
C VAL A 804 42.79 7.49 -6.72
N GLY A 805 43.54 6.59 -7.37
CA GLY A 805 44.86 6.93 -7.87
C GLY A 805 44.74 8.06 -8.88
N CYS A 806 45.30 9.24 -8.58
CA CYS A 806 45.70 10.18 -9.61
C CYS A 806 46.77 9.47 -10.46
N ARG A 807 46.37 8.89 -11.59
CA ARG A 807 47.27 8.60 -12.70
C ARG A 807 46.88 9.43 -13.89
#